data_AF-A0A9D1T0I2-F1
#
_entry.id   AF-A0A9D1T0I2-F1
#
_cell.length_a   1.000
_cell.length_b   1.000
_cell.length_c   1.000
_cell.angle_alpha   90.00
_cell.angle_beta   90.00
_cell.angle_gamma   90.00
#
_symmetry.space_group_name_H-M   'P 1'
#
loop_
_entity.id
_entity.type
_entity.pdbx_description
1 polymer ?
#
loop_
_entity_poly.entity_id
_entity_poly.type
_entity_poly.pdbx_seq_one_letter_code
_entity_poly.pdbx_strand_id
1 'polypeptide(L)'
;MKAKRILALVLALTVGLMALPAVGLTAIAADDSLVLLDTNDKAAIKDAGFTADSKNVKNTKYSAKWEVDDAADKKVGNIPLDFSGYGQLSFSIMADSTENATVMVYFGSENSGTEGIDYWSYVMNLTPGQWQDVTIDLANLTANRTPLGWDKLSELSFRTLGWTNKAAPGTVVYIENLVLSGEGTPVSGSGTGEEDENNLTKVFYYNNYDDANVDITTGAGVMAKSNSITHDFDGDNGYVNISVTGDTDDCYIEGTLKSTKVNNLVVEVDLSTDNGAPSGNMQYKDTSADRKQGTLFSINANGDVTFSGDTKPATTLEQGTWAKLGFLIDFSAGKYTAYLDGKEVGTFSIGGTSNDLSIMRMYVNKSADNVGKNLLVDNFAVYGGTEFRDVSGEYEAPVSKIVATVGEDVPMVHPSLDDIQGGVALMLDIPDAYANGAMTKIDPDNEAVVPYTVNDRTLVPMRFISESFGAQVDWNEEELKATATLDGKTIEFTIGSDQMVVDGVAQTIDTIAEQTNDRTMLPLRALVESLGKNVLWDERGLIVITDPDVELDPVEDVKLSTMLIGLLENGIEASNYAAAPSFTQDIIDEAVAAPCGSWAANNGNSNSGEKSANIMYYLTLAARFNPEAAASDGTLCKDAVLKQLRHLIAGGNEPFACVGCYWGHAVVASALLLIKNTPVVYDELTADEKDRMDWLMRGLAIAGNWGFNDENNYSTGFDLMGNFGKGWNPNYRNTYLSIVLTASMYFGPEELDEIFTSFDYDTYIAKYEELGFTNILATWTVAGKDLMENGGECTLLGGIGLSHMEAGQPGGTGAGVKIPFKYNGHGPEDIEYLFKNLVEFTYKWQVISEFGTPGADDHTYILSGKTSPYEGQMGMMNEFASSDGGSGKGGSNIRSRCTYGYDSYEILVSVYANMKLLGGWDSSTEEMQKLDNRIFVGNEDLIFKMQEGYHGFSSGNGSNEYEYGYLSRGHKFVKDMWRNFHCMLDEEVTTTTDPNYVELVEMPEAEPMDGITSAPEGAFPAVLLSSNSTFEDEAYYSIGEELKSGSVEFDIVLGEGVVPEFYDSVVMLEQKTPDLTWGDANMLIQFTQGTIKVRNGAEYVNTKLQFASNYRYHVTIDFDVAAKTYTTSITQIYPTEGETVTATNYAFRSGAHAIDFVDSIAIVNSNQDSIMWVENFKVN
;
A
#
# COMPACT_ATOMS: atom_id res chain seq x y z
N MET A 1 0.51 62.95 1.64
CA MET A 1 1.07 63.42 2.93
C MET A 1 0.50 62.56 4.04
N LYS A 2 1.18 62.19 5.12
CA LYS A 2 2.62 62.24 5.49
C LYS A 2 2.74 61.15 6.58
N ALA A 3 3.60 60.17 6.43
CA ALA A 3 4.93 60.21 7.04
C ALA A 3 4.93 60.78 8.46
N LYS A 4 4.88 59.89 9.48
CA LYS A 4 5.75 59.87 10.69
C LYS A 4 5.19 58.96 11.80
N ARG A 5 5.58 57.68 11.75
CA ARG A 5 6.36 57.07 12.84
C ARG A 5 7.67 56.51 12.28
N ILE A 6 8.44 57.42 11.67
CA ILE A 6 9.89 57.30 11.46
C ILE A 6 10.50 58.45 12.26
N LEU A 7 11.29 58.14 13.30
CA LEU A 7 12.57 58.83 13.59
C LEU A 7 13.36 58.17 14.75
N ALA A 8 13.65 56.87 14.63
CA ALA A 8 14.78 56.23 15.29
C ALA A 8 15.20 55.02 14.43
N LEU A 9 16.50 54.78 14.29
CA LEU A 9 17.10 53.64 13.56
C LEU A 9 16.87 53.52 12.04
N VAL A 10 16.99 54.61 11.28
CA VAL A 10 17.61 54.56 9.93
C VAL A 10 18.51 55.78 9.74
N LEU A 11 19.78 55.71 10.16
CA LEU A 11 20.81 56.70 9.79
C LEU A 11 22.26 56.22 10.05
N ALA A 12 22.65 55.07 9.49
CA ALA A 12 24.06 54.63 9.48
C ALA A 12 24.41 53.59 8.39
N LEU A 13 23.64 53.49 7.30
CA LEU A 13 23.88 52.52 6.22
C LEU A 13 23.85 53.21 4.85
N THR A 14 25.00 53.75 4.44
CA THR A 14 25.60 53.67 3.09
C THR A 14 26.83 54.58 2.95
N VAL A 15 27.81 54.08 2.18
CA VAL A 15 29.00 54.73 1.54
C VAL A 15 30.37 54.33 2.11
N GLY A 16 31.16 53.61 1.29
CA GLY A 16 32.59 53.30 1.48
C GLY A 16 32.84 52.11 2.41
N LEU A 17 33.26 50.91 1.98
CA LEU A 17 34.08 50.52 0.82
C LEU A 17 35.49 51.15 0.85
N MET A 18 36.38 50.60 1.69
CA MET A 18 37.84 50.49 1.43
C MET A 18 38.60 49.70 2.53
N ALA A 19 39.33 48.67 2.10
CA ALA A 19 40.57 48.10 2.67
C ALA A 19 40.60 47.38 4.05
N LEU A 20 40.96 46.09 3.96
CA LEU A 20 41.67 45.19 4.91
C LEU A 20 42.93 45.83 5.59
N PRO A 21 43.60 45.22 6.60
CA PRO A 21 43.54 43.80 7.04
C PRO A 21 43.58 43.49 8.57
N ALA A 22 43.39 42.20 8.88
CA ALA A 22 44.02 41.42 9.96
C ALA A 22 43.99 41.92 11.44
N VAL A 23 43.09 41.35 12.23
CA VAL A 23 43.38 40.85 13.59
C VAL A 23 42.72 39.48 13.72
N GLY A 24 43.50 38.47 14.11
CA GLY A 24 43.09 37.06 14.03
C GLY A 24 42.10 36.60 15.10
N LEU A 25 41.52 35.41 14.87
CA LEU A 25 40.78 34.64 15.89
C LEU A 25 41.72 34.21 17.02
N THR A 26 41.85 35.05 18.04
CA THR A 26 42.27 34.67 19.39
C THR A 26 41.47 35.46 20.41
N ALA A 27 40.90 34.76 21.40
CA ALA A 27 40.07 35.25 22.49
C ALA A 27 38.63 35.70 22.12
N ILE A 28 37.77 34.73 21.87
CA ILE A 28 36.48 34.72 22.56
C ILE A 28 36.64 33.76 23.73
N ALA A 29 36.72 34.31 24.95
CA ALA A 29 36.53 33.55 26.17
C ALA A 29 35.05 33.67 26.54
N ALA A 30 34.28 32.67 26.14
CA ALA A 30 32.99 32.31 26.72
C ALA A 30 33.15 30.88 27.25
N ASP A 31 32.63 30.59 28.45
CA ASP A 31 32.93 29.34 29.18
C ASP A 31 32.48 28.06 28.44
N ASP A 32 31.63 28.18 27.41
CA ASP A 32 30.99 27.07 26.69
C ASP A 32 31.53 26.90 25.25
N SER A 33 32.86 26.92 25.08
CA SER A 33 33.51 26.68 23.78
C SER A 33 34.79 25.85 23.88
N LEU A 34 34.97 24.94 22.92
CA LEU A 34 36.07 23.97 22.89
C LEU A 34 36.85 24.06 21.57
N VAL A 35 38.14 24.38 21.67
CA VAL A 35 39.05 24.42 20.51
C VAL A 35 39.57 23.00 20.24
N LEU A 36 39.07 22.38 19.17
CA LEU A 36 39.51 21.06 18.69
C LEU A 36 40.87 21.12 17.99
N LEU A 37 41.18 22.24 17.33
CA LEU A 37 42.46 22.47 16.67
C LEU A 37 42.85 23.95 16.78
N ASP A 38 43.89 24.29 17.55
CA ASP A 38 44.50 25.62 17.54
C ASP A 38 45.63 25.67 16.51
N THR A 39 45.41 26.39 15.42
CA THR A 39 46.39 26.52 14.34
C THR A 39 47.50 27.55 14.63
N ASN A 40 47.49 28.17 15.82
CA ASN A 40 48.66 28.89 16.34
C ASN A 40 49.73 27.96 16.93
N ASP A 41 49.40 26.70 17.22
CA ASP A 41 50.36 25.69 17.69
C ASP A 41 50.71 24.68 16.59
N LYS A 42 52.01 24.66 16.25
CA LYS A 42 52.58 23.74 15.26
C LYS A 42 52.60 22.29 15.73
N ALA A 43 52.57 22.04 17.05
CA ALA A 43 52.40 20.69 17.60
C ALA A 43 50.96 20.21 17.38
N ALA A 44 49.95 20.99 17.79
CA ALA A 44 48.54 20.65 17.62
C ALA A 44 48.17 20.35 16.15
N ILE A 45 48.65 21.14 15.18
CA ILE A 45 48.45 20.85 13.75
C ILE A 45 49.01 19.48 13.36
N LYS A 46 50.22 19.15 13.82
CA LYS A 46 50.88 17.88 13.52
C LYS A 46 50.17 16.71 14.19
N ASP A 47 49.75 16.89 15.43
CA ASP A 47 49.08 15.85 16.23
C ASP A 47 47.65 15.60 15.73
N ALA A 48 47.00 16.61 15.13
CA ALA A 48 45.78 16.47 14.35
C ALA A 48 45.99 15.82 12.96
N GLY A 49 47.22 15.48 12.59
CA GLY A 49 47.58 14.77 11.36
C GLY A 49 47.91 15.65 10.15
N PHE A 50 47.94 16.98 10.30
CA PHE A 50 48.17 17.94 9.22
C PHE A 50 49.63 18.43 9.15
N THR A 51 50.00 19.07 8.05
CA THR A 51 51.29 19.78 7.95
C THR A 51 51.08 21.27 8.24
N ALA A 52 51.85 21.85 9.17
CA ALA A 52 51.76 23.28 9.44
C ALA A 52 52.46 24.12 8.35
N ASP A 53 51.69 24.88 7.58
CA ASP A 53 52.18 25.87 6.61
C ASP A 53 52.10 27.29 7.21
N SER A 54 53.05 28.16 6.87
CA SER A 54 53.14 29.54 7.40
C SER A 54 53.14 30.61 6.29
N LYS A 55 52.67 30.26 5.09
CA LYS A 55 52.60 31.12 3.91
C LYS A 55 51.15 31.38 3.52
N ASN A 56 50.36 30.32 3.42
CA ASN A 56 48.95 30.38 3.06
C ASN A 56 48.12 30.38 4.35
N VAL A 57 48.09 31.53 5.01
CA VAL A 57 47.37 31.77 6.28
C VAL A 57 46.40 32.95 6.14
N LYS A 58 45.31 32.93 6.90
CA LYS A 58 44.28 33.97 6.97
C LYS A 58 44.42 34.82 8.24
N ASN A 59 44.38 34.16 9.40
CA ASN A 59 44.16 34.77 10.71
C ASN A 59 45.07 34.22 11.82
N THR A 60 45.71 33.06 11.66
CA THR A 60 46.58 32.45 12.69
C THR A 60 48.06 32.39 12.26
N LYS A 61 48.94 31.85 13.13
CA LYS A 61 50.39 31.73 12.83
C LYS A 61 50.71 30.69 11.76
N TYR A 62 49.87 29.67 11.63
CA TYR A 62 50.02 28.58 10.68
C TYR A 62 48.63 28.12 10.24
N SER A 63 48.54 27.53 9.06
CA SER A 63 47.35 26.80 8.61
C SER A 63 47.63 25.29 8.66
N ALA A 64 46.61 24.49 8.92
CA ALA A 64 46.63 23.06 8.76
C ALA A 64 46.53 22.71 7.26
N LYS A 65 47.68 22.42 6.63
CA LYS A 65 47.82 22.05 5.22
C LYS A 65 47.57 20.56 5.02
N TRP A 66 46.75 20.24 4.03
CA TRP A 66 46.45 18.92 3.51
C TRP A 66 46.60 18.93 1.99
N GLU A 67 47.48 18.09 1.44
CA GLU A 67 47.61 17.89 -0.01
C GLU A 67 46.66 16.75 -0.41
N VAL A 68 45.84 16.96 -1.45
CA VAL A 68 44.85 15.99 -1.93
C VAL A 68 45.52 15.06 -2.94
N ASP A 69 45.48 13.76 -2.63
CA ASP A 69 46.00 12.65 -3.44
C ASP A 69 44.92 11.55 -3.64
N ASP A 70 45.27 10.48 -4.36
CA ASP A 70 44.34 9.41 -4.76
C ASP A 70 43.77 8.59 -3.58
N ALA A 71 44.19 8.83 -2.33
CA ALA A 71 43.67 8.20 -1.12
C ALA A 71 43.06 9.20 -0.12
N ALA A 72 42.86 10.46 -0.52
CA ALA A 72 42.68 11.57 0.40
C ALA A 72 41.24 11.78 0.91
N ASP A 73 40.92 11.05 1.97
CA ASP A 73 40.05 11.53 3.05
C ASP A 73 40.90 11.87 4.28
N LYS A 74 40.65 13.01 4.92
CA LYS A 74 41.51 13.58 5.97
C LYS A 74 40.85 13.57 7.34
N LYS A 75 41.04 12.46 8.07
CA LYS A 75 40.68 12.35 9.49
C LYS A 75 41.47 13.31 10.37
N VAL A 76 40.78 14.05 11.23
CA VAL A 76 41.35 14.91 12.26
C VAL A 76 41.74 14.05 13.46
N GLY A 77 43.03 13.95 13.74
CA GLY A 77 43.56 13.15 14.85
C GLY A 77 43.44 13.84 16.22
N ASN A 78 43.48 13.05 17.30
CA ASN A 78 43.68 13.51 18.68
C ASN A 78 42.71 14.60 19.20
N ILE A 79 41.47 14.62 18.69
CA ILE A 79 40.37 15.45 19.23
C ILE A 79 39.42 14.59 20.08
N PRO A 80 38.73 15.17 21.09
CA PRO A 80 37.59 14.50 21.70
C PRO A 80 36.47 14.37 20.66
N LEU A 81 35.72 13.27 20.73
CA LEU A 81 34.66 12.92 19.79
C LEU A 81 33.26 12.81 20.45
N ASP A 82 33.12 13.45 21.61
CA ASP A 82 31.83 13.78 22.21
C ASP A 82 31.56 15.27 21.97
N PHE A 83 30.62 15.54 21.07
CA PHE A 83 30.16 16.87 20.70
C PHE A 83 28.79 17.18 21.34
N SER A 84 28.20 16.28 22.14
CA SER A 84 26.81 16.38 22.64
C SER A 84 26.53 17.63 23.48
N GLY A 85 27.56 18.19 24.13
CA GLY A 85 27.48 19.45 24.87
C GLY A 85 27.44 20.71 24.00
N TYR A 86 27.64 20.60 22.68
CA TYR A 86 27.84 21.74 21.78
C TYR A 86 26.81 21.78 20.64
N GLY A 87 26.35 22.98 20.27
CA GLY A 87 25.39 23.18 19.18
C GLY A 87 26.03 23.38 17.79
N GLN A 88 27.26 23.87 17.71
CA GLN A 88 27.86 24.33 16.45
C GLN A 88 29.36 24.05 16.34
N LEU A 89 29.86 23.81 15.11
CA LEU A 89 31.29 23.73 14.75
C LEU A 89 31.67 24.87 13.80
N SER A 90 32.72 25.65 14.11
CA SER A 90 33.20 26.76 13.27
C SER A 90 34.69 26.67 12.91
N PHE A 91 35.04 27.08 11.68
CA PHE A 91 36.41 27.12 11.16
C PHE A 91 36.57 28.00 9.90
N SER A 92 37.82 28.27 9.49
CA SER A 92 38.13 28.86 8.17
C SER A 92 38.77 27.82 7.24
N ILE A 93 38.48 27.86 5.94
CA ILE A 93 39.02 26.91 4.94
C ILE A 93 39.29 27.57 3.57
N MET A 94 40.28 27.06 2.84
CA MET A 94 40.64 27.48 1.47
C MET A 94 41.22 26.30 0.68
N ALA A 95 40.96 26.24 -0.63
CA ALA A 95 41.58 25.28 -1.55
C ALA A 95 42.46 25.99 -2.59
N ASP A 96 43.75 25.65 -2.63
CA ASP A 96 44.71 26.05 -3.67
C ASP A 96 44.67 24.98 -4.77
N SER A 97 44.03 25.31 -5.89
CA SER A 97 43.56 24.36 -6.91
C SER A 97 43.43 25.05 -8.27
N THR A 98 43.35 24.28 -9.36
CA THR A 98 43.12 24.83 -10.71
C THR A 98 41.64 25.03 -11.06
N GLU A 99 40.74 24.40 -10.30
CA GLU A 99 39.28 24.37 -10.50
C GLU A 99 38.58 24.44 -9.13
N ASN A 100 37.30 24.81 -9.10
CA ASN A 100 36.51 24.75 -7.86
C ASN A 100 36.56 23.36 -7.23
N ALA A 101 36.68 23.31 -5.90
CA ALA A 101 36.77 22.08 -5.13
C ALA A 101 35.59 21.93 -4.16
N THR A 102 34.95 20.77 -4.17
CA THR A 102 33.87 20.40 -3.24
C THR A 102 34.45 19.56 -2.11
N VAL A 103 34.27 20.01 -0.87
CA VAL A 103 34.76 19.35 0.35
C VAL A 103 33.57 18.99 1.23
N MET A 104 33.50 17.74 1.67
CA MET A 104 32.57 17.28 2.70
C MET A 104 33.26 17.28 4.06
N VAL A 105 32.63 17.89 5.07
CA VAL A 105 32.89 17.58 6.47
C VAL A 105 32.06 16.35 6.83
N TYR A 106 32.73 15.34 7.36
CA TYR A 106 32.18 14.04 7.67
C TYR A 106 32.28 13.79 9.18
N PHE A 107 31.15 13.52 9.81
CA PHE A 107 31.02 13.19 11.22
C PHE A 107 30.61 11.72 11.32
N GLY A 108 31.58 10.81 11.30
CA GLY A 108 31.31 9.38 11.39
C GLY A 108 30.75 9.05 12.77
N SER A 109 29.66 8.30 12.83
CA SER A 109 29.04 7.84 14.06
C SER A 109 28.41 6.47 13.80
N GLU A 110 29.26 5.57 13.31
CA GLU A 110 28.90 4.26 12.77
C GLU A 110 27.94 3.50 13.70
N ASN A 111 26.73 3.24 13.20
CA ASN A 111 25.84 2.29 13.82
C ASN A 111 26.07 0.94 13.14
N SER A 112 26.97 0.14 13.71
CA SER A 112 27.27 -1.20 13.18
C SER A 112 26.07 -2.17 13.17
N GLY A 113 24.87 -1.74 13.61
CA GLY A 113 23.59 -2.42 13.40
C GLY A 113 22.91 -2.13 12.05
N THR A 114 23.46 -1.25 11.20
CA THR A 114 22.92 -0.87 9.88
C THR A 114 23.99 -0.90 8.79
N GLU A 115 23.68 -1.46 7.62
CA GLU A 115 24.54 -1.47 6.41
C GLU A 115 26.04 -1.74 6.69
N GLY A 116 26.99 -0.89 6.27
CA GLY A 116 26.86 0.30 5.41
C GLY A 116 26.85 1.63 6.18
N ILE A 117 27.91 2.42 5.97
CA ILE A 117 28.46 3.42 6.90
C ILE A 117 27.49 4.56 7.32
N ASP A 118 27.36 4.82 8.63
CA ASP A 118 26.51 5.86 9.23
C ASP A 118 27.28 7.11 9.65
N TYR A 119 26.75 8.28 9.28
CA TYR A 119 27.40 9.57 9.54
C TYR A 119 26.46 10.77 9.36
N TRP A 120 26.82 11.90 9.98
CA TRP A 120 26.34 13.21 9.51
C TRP A 120 27.35 13.81 8.54
N SER A 121 26.89 14.61 7.59
CA SER A 121 27.80 15.32 6.68
C SER A 121 27.32 16.72 6.32
N TYR A 122 28.29 17.57 5.98
CA TYR A 122 28.06 18.93 5.48
C TYR A 122 28.98 19.21 4.30
N VAL A 123 28.43 19.55 3.13
CA VAL A 123 29.18 19.74 1.89
C VAL A 123 29.32 21.24 1.58
N MET A 124 30.52 21.67 1.19
CA MET A 124 30.80 23.05 0.76
C MET A 124 31.60 23.12 -0.54
N ASN A 125 31.38 24.18 -1.31
CA ASN A 125 32.08 24.45 -2.56
C ASN A 125 33.07 25.60 -2.36
N LEU A 126 34.36 25.31 -2.57
CA LEU A 126 35.48 26.23 -2.41
C LEU A 126 35.93 26.77 -3.77
N THR A 127 36.10 28.10 -3.85
CA THR A 127 36.66 28.77 -5.03
C THR A 127 38.19 28.85 -4.88
N PRO A 128 38.99 28.57 -5.95
CA PRO A 128 40.44 28.56 -5.89
C PRO A 128 41.07 29.80 -5.24
N GLY A 129 41.91 29.57 -4.22
CA GLY A 129 42.64 30.62 -3.52
C GLY A 129 41.80 31.54 -2.62
N GLN A 130 40.50 31.27 -2.45
CA GLN A 130 39.63 32.09 -1.59
C GLN A 130 39.39 31.44 -0.23
N TRP A 131 39.57 32.23 0.83
CA TRP A 131 39.29 31.82 2.20
C TRP A 131 37.82 32.03 2.59
N GLN A 132 37.13 30.94 2.90
CA GLN A 132 35.78 30.93 3.45
C GLN A 132 35.81 30.77 4.97
N ASP A 133 34.86 31.38 5.68
CA ASP A 133 34.52 31.06 7.07
C ASP A 133 33.26 30.20 7.06
N VAL A 134 33.26 29.13 7.85
CA VAL A 134 32.23 28.10 7.89
C VAL A 134 31.78 27.94 9.34
N THR A 135 30.47 27.98 9.55
CA THR A 135 29.81 27.58 10.81
C THR A 135 28.75 26.56 10.45
N ILE A 136 28.85 25.38 11.05
CA ILE A 136 27.94 24.25 10.88
C ILE A 136 27.08 24.18 12.13
N ASP A 137 25.77 24.20 11.95
CA ASP A 137 24.79 23.97 13.02
C ASP A 137 24.49 22.48 13.10
N LEU A 138 24.86 21.83 14.21
CA LEU A 138 24.79 20.38 14.36
C LEU A 138 23.34 19.87 14.45
N ALA A 139 22.38 20.73 14.83
CA ALA A 139 20.97 20.36 14.87
C ALA A 139 20.33 20.29 13.46
N ASN A 140 20.95 20.92 12.46
CA ASN A 140 20.40 21.08 11.10
C ASN A 140 21.09 20.17 10.06
N LEU A 141 21.83 19.15 10.50
CA LEU A 141 22.50 18.19 9.62
C LEU A 141 21.63 16.96 9.34
N THR A 142 21.45 16.63 8.07
CA THR A 142 20.81 15.39 7.65
C THR A 142 21.66 14.18 8.07
N ALA A 143 21.06 13.28 8.84
CA ALA A 143 21.62 11.98 9.13
C ALA A 143 21.68 11.13 7.84
N ASN A 144 22.84 10.54 7.54
CA ASN A 144 22.94 9.51 6.52
C ASN A 144 22.84 8.17 7.25
N ARG A 145 21.73 7.45 7.03
CA ARG A 145 21.34 6.24 7.76
C ARG A 145 21.01 6.53 9.24
N THR A 146 21.55 5.79 10.20
CA THR A 146 21.17 5.83 11.63
C THR A 146 22.33 6.12 12.59
N PRO A 147 23.12 7.20 12.38
CA PRO A 147 24.29 7.52 13.19
C PRO A 147 23.97 7.66 14.69
N LEU A 148 24.82 7.05 15.53
CA LEU A 148 24.50 6.71 16.93
C LEU A 148 24.25 7.90 17.87
N GLY A 149 25.02 8.99 17.74
CA GLY A 149 24.87 10.17 18.59
C GLY A 149 26.03 11.16 18.49
N TRP A 150 25.81 12.40 18.90
CA TRP A 150 26.88 13.41 19.02
C TRP A 150 27.91 13.06 20.10
N ASP A 151 27.56 12.21 21.08
CA ASP A 151 28.46 11.59 22.07
C ASP A 151 29.16 10.32 21.54
N LYS A 152 28.79 9.86 20.34
CA LYS A 152 29.24 8.62 19.70
C LYS A 152 29.91 8.88 18.34
N LEU A 153 30.62 10.00 18.17
CA LEU A 153 31.40 10.17 16.94
C LEU A 153 32.61 9.21 16.95
N SER A 154 32.80 8.47 15.87
CA SER A 154 34.00 7.68 15.59
C SER A 154 35.00 8.47 14.74
N GLU A 155 34.58 9.58 14.13
CA GLU A 155 35.40 10.38 13.21
C GLU A 155 34.91 11.81 13.03
N LEU A 156 35.85 12.76 12.98
CA LEU A 156 35.73 13.98 12.17
C LEU A 156 36.73 13.88 11.01
N SER A 157 36.28 14.02 9.77
CA SER A 157 37.15 14.08 8.60
C SER A 157 36.70 15.08 7.54
N PHE A 158 37.65 15.50 6.71
CA PHE A 158 37.40 16.30 5.52
C PHE A 158 37.63 15.43 4.28
N ARG A 159 36.64 15.34 3.40
CA ARG A 159 36.60 14.39 2.29
C ARG A 159 36.48 15.10 0.96
N THR A 160 37.27 14.66 -0.02
CA THR A 160 37.33 15.24 -1.39
C THR A 160 37.12 14.21 -2.49
N LEU A 161 36.94 12.94 -2.12
CA LEU A 161 36.72 11.82 -3.02
C LEU A 161 35.42 11.09 -2.63
N GLY A 162 34.76 10.48 -3.62
CA GLY A 162 33.51 9.75 -3.43
C GLY A 162 32.25 10.64 -3.46
N TRP A 163 31.13 10.01 -3.83
CA TRP A 163 29.82 10.65 -3.98
C TRP A 163 29.90 11.84 -4.95
N THR A 164 29.47 13.04 -4.53
CA THR A 164 29.48 14.28 -5.31
C THR A 164 30.70 15.17 -5.03
N ASN A 165 31.61 14.76 -4.13
CA ASN A 165 32.80 15.53 -3.78
C ASN A 165 33.84 15.44 -4.90
N LYS A 166 34.48 16.56 -5.24
CA LYS A 166 35.45 16.66 -6.33
C LYS A 166 36.51 17.72 -6.03
N ALA A 167 37.78 17.34 -6.13
CA ALA A 167 38.91 18.28 -6.17
C ALA A 167 39.83 17.93 -7.36
N ALA A 168 40.45 18.93 -7.97
CA ALA A 168 41.39 18.69 -9.07
C ALA A 168 42.68 18.01 -8.56
N PRO A 169 43.31 17.09 -9.32
CA PRO A 169 44.56 16.46 -8.90
C PRO A 169 45.65 17.49 -8.55
N GLY A 170 46.27 17.34 -7.38
CA GLY A 170 47.25 18.30 -6.85
C GLY A 170 46.65 19.50 -6.11
N THR A 171 45.33 19.51 -5.83
CA THR A 171 44.70 20.47 -4.91
C THR A 171 45.34 20.41 -3.53
N VAL A 172 45.49 21.58 -2.89
CA VAL A 172 45.96 21.68 -1.51
C VAL A 172 44.93 22.46 -0.68
N VAL A 173 44.38 21.81 0.34
CA VAL A 173 43.43 22.41 1.28
C VAL A 173 44.18 22.97 2.49
N TYR A 174 43.75 24.14 2.94
CA TYR A 174 44.27 24.85 4.10
C TYR A 174 43.13 25.15 5.07
N ILE A 175 43.26 24.72 6.32
CA ILE A 175 42.24 24.91 7.37
C ILE A 175 42.84 25.74 8.51
N GLU A 176 42.08 26.70 9.05
CA GLU A 176 42.43 27.44 10.26
C GLU A 176 41.33 27.31 11.32
N ASN A 177 41.75 26.86 12.51
CA ASN A 177 41.01 26.66 13.75
C ASN A 177 39.71 25.84 13.65
N LEU A 178 39.61 24.74 14.40
CA LEU A 178 38.32 24.03 14.61
C LEU A 178 37.82 24.33 16.02
N VAL A 179 36.62 24.90 16.15
CA VAL A 179 36.05 25.34 17.44
C VAL A 179 34.58 24.92 17.56
N LEU A 180 34.24 24.21 18.63
CA LEU A 180 32.86 23.93 19.03
C LEU A 180 32.33 25.02 19.96
N SER A 181 31.04 25.35 19.87
CA SER A 181 30.39 26.37 20.70
C SER A 181 28.86 26.28 20.70
N GLY A 182 28.24 26.92 21.70
CA GLY A 182 26.77 26.99 21.87
C GLY A 182 26.21 25.76 22.60
N GLU A 183 25.07 25.90 23.27
CA GLU A 183 24.46 24.81 24.05
C GLU A 183 23.93 23.68 23.13
N GLY A 184 24.32 22.43 23.40
CA GLY A 184 23.85 21.25 22.66
C GLY A 184 22.42 20.82 23.01
N THR A 185 21.75 20.13 22.07
CA THR A 185 20.42 19.53 22.28
C THR A 185 20.54 17.99 22.25
N PRO A 186 20.11 17.25 23.29
CA PRO A 186 20.20 15.80 23.28
C PRO A 186 19.16 15.18 22.33
N VAL A 187 19.62 14.38 21.37
CA VAL A 187 18.77 13.44 20.63
C VAL A 187 19.11 12.04 21.11
N SER A 188 18.20 11.42 21.86
CA SER A 188 18.38 10.08 22.44
C SER A 188 17.72 9.01 21.58
N GLY A 189 18.51 8.22 20.86
CA GLY A 189 18.09 6.93 20.29
C GLY A 189 17.87 5.87 21.40
N SER A 190 16.91 4.97 21.20
CA SER A 190 16.36 4.11 22.26
C SER A 190 16.87 2.66 22.24
N GLY A 191 17.74 2.28 23.19
CA GLY A 191 17.98 0.90 23.67
C GLY A 191 18.70 -0.07 22.70
N THR A 192 19.45 -1.10 23.14
CA THR A 192 19.81 -1.58 24.49
C THR A 192 21.21 -2.24 24.46
N GLY A 193 21.90 -2.29 25.61
CA GLY A 193 23.08 -3.16 25.81
C GLY A 193 24.41 -2.44 26.08
N GLU A 194 24.96 -2.62 27.27
CA GLU A 194 26.33 -2.22 27.64
C GLU A 194 27.36 -3.24 27.12
N GLU A 195 28.49 -2.80 26.59
CA GLU A 195 29.70 -3.64 26.46
C GLU A 195 30.73 -3.28 27.55
N ASP A 196 30.76 -4.10 28.60
CA ASP A 196 31.90 -4.27 29.51
C ASP A 196 33.07 -4.95 28.75
N GLU A 197 34.32 -4.79 29.20
CA GLU A 197 35.52 -5.33 28.52
C GLU A 197 35.52 -6.86 28.34
N ASN A 198 34.56 -7.57 28.96
CA ASN A 198 34.41 -9.02 28.97
C ASN A 198 33.17 -9.54 28.19
N ASN A 199 32.30 -8.68 27.63
CA ASN A 199 31.07 -9.05 26.92
C ASN A 199 30.10 -9.98 27.70
N LEU A 200 30.13 -9.95 29.04
CA LEU A 200 29.38 -10.84 29.93
C LEU A 200 27.84 -10.73 29.83
N THR A 201 27.31 -9.80 29.05
CA THR A 201 25.88 -9.52 28.85
C THR A 201 25.31 -10.10 27.56
N LYS A 202 26.14 -10.60 26.64
CA LYS A 202 25.72 -10.86 25.25
C LYS A 202 25.57 -12.36 24.96
N VAL A 203 24.33 -12.83 24.84
CA VAL A 203 24.03 -14.21 24.41
C VAL A 203 23.93 -14.25 22.88
N PHE A 204 24.69 -15.14 22.23
CA PHE A 204 24.68 -15.28 20.76
C PHE A 204 23.77 -16.41 20.28
N TYR A 205 23.70 -17.49 21.05
CA TYR A 205 22.85 -18.64 20.81
C TYR A 205 22.60 -19.35 22.14
N TYR A 206 21.36 -19.75 22.39
CA TYR A 206 21.00 -20.61 23.52
C TYR A 206 19.83 -21.50 23.13
N ASN A 207 19.96 -22.81 23.34
CA ASN A 207 18.87 -23.76 23.30
C ASN A 207 19.14 -24.91 24.29
N ASN A 208 18.21 -25.12 25.23
CA ASN A 208 18.20 -26.23 26.19
C ASN A 208 17.16 -27.31 25.86
N TYR A 209 16.40 -27.16 24.77
CA TYR A 209 15.47 -28.14 24.19
C TYR A 209 14.40 -28.76 25.13
N ASP A 210 14.28 -28.34 26.39
CA ASP A 210 13.35 -28.91 27.38
C ASP A 210 11.85 -28.57 27.13
N ASP A 211 11.55 -27.59 26.28
CA ASP A 211 10.18 -27.25 25.88
C ASP A 211 9.78 -28.00 24.60
N ALA A 212 8.73 -28.82 24.69
CA ALA A 212 8.16 -29.61 23.60
C ALA A 212 7.59 -28.79 22.43
N ASN A 213 7.53 -27.47 22.53
CA ASN A 213 7.07 -26.57 21.46
C ASN A 213 8.22 -25.81 20.77
N VAL A 214 9.48 -26.00 21.19
CA VAL A 214 10.64 -25.33 20.57
C VAL A 214 10.96 -25.98 19.22
N ASP A 215 10.74 -25.23 18.14
CA ASP A 215 11.18 -25.63 16.80
C ASP A 215 12.71 -25.54 16.71
N ILE A 216 13.36 -26.68 16.42
CA ILE A 216 14.81 -26.85 16.25
C ILE A 216 15.41 -25.87 15.21
N THR A 217 14.60 -25.36 14.28
CA THR A 217 15.04 -24.38 13.26
C THR A 217 15.12 -22.95 13.78
N THR A 218 14.56 -22.66 14.96
CA THR A 218 14.55 -21.31 15.54
C THR A 218 15.94 -20.92 16.02
N GLY A 219 16.57 -19.96 15.33
CA GLY A 219 17.93 -19.50 15.62
C GLY A 219 19.06 -20.45 15.20
N ALA A 220 18.75 -21.65 14.70
CA ALA A 220 19.74 -22.66 14.31
C ALA A 220 19.67 -23.03 12.81
N GLY A 221 20.84 -23.15 12.18
CA GLY A 221 20.96 -23.78 10.87
C GLY A 221 20.94 -25.30 11.01
N VAL A 222 19.80 -25.92 10.69
CA VAL A 222 19.63 -27.38 10.72
C VAL A 222 19.78 -27.96 9.31
N MET A 223 20.71 -28.90 9.11
CA MET A 223 20.89 -29.59 7.83
C MET A 223 20.83 -31.12 7.99
N ALA A 224 19.64 -31.67 7.84
CA ALA A 224 19.33 -33.10 7.84
C ALA A 224 19.05 -33.58 6.40
N LYS A 225 20.07 -34.10 5.72
CA LYS A 225 19.96 -34.58 4.32
C LYS A 225 19.55 -36.06 4.25
N SER A 226 20.48 -36.97 3.93
CA SER A 226 20.25 -38.43 3.97
C SER A 226 20.30 -38.99 5.40
N ASN A 227 20.28 -38.12 6.41
CA ASN A 227 20.45 -38.37 7.84
C ASN A 227 19.32 -37.64 8.59
N SER A 228 18.94 -38.13 9.76
CA SER A 228 17.85 -37.55 10.56
C SER A 228 18.38 -36.57 11.61
N ILE A 229 17.66 -35.48 11.83
CA ILE A 229 17.77 -34.63 13.02
C ILE A 229 16.36 -34.49 13.58
N THR A 230 16.14 -34.95 14.81
CA THR A 230 14.85 -34.89 15.51
C THR A 230 15.00 -34.24 16.88
N HIS A 231 13.89 -33.75 17.41
CA HIS A 231 13.76 -33.36 18.81
C HIS A 231 13.06 -34.51 19.53
N ASP A 232 13.73 -35.06 20.53
CA ASP A 232 13.30 -36.24 21.28
C ASP A 232 13.42 -35.94 22.79
N PHE A 233 12.80 -36.80 23.62
CA PHE A 233 12.74 -36.61 25.08
C PHE A 233 13.13 -37.88 25.84
N ASP A 234 13.79 -37.72 26.99
CA ASP A 234 14.01 -38.78 27.99
C ASP A 234 13.51 -38.30 29.36
N GLY A 235 12.30 -38.74 29.71
CA GLY A 235 11.56 -38.19 30.85
C GLY A 235 11.15 -36.74 30.57
N ASP A 236 11.59 -35.82 31.44
CA ASP A 236 11.32 -34.38 31.34
C ASP A 236 12.47 -33.60 30.66
N ASN A 237 13.55 -34.27 30.23
CA ASN A 237 14.70 -33.64 29.54
C ASN A 237 14.51 -33.76 28.03
N GLY A 238 14.49 -32.65 27.30
CA GLY A 238 14.46 -32.65 25.84
C GLY A 238 15.87 -32.62 25.24
N TYR A 239 16.05 -33.07 24.01
CA TYR A 239 17.35 -33.01 23.31
C TYR A 239 17.21 -33.14 21.79
N VAL A 240 18.25 -32.72 21.07
CA VAL A 240 18.39 -32.96 19.63
C VAL A 240 19.08 -34.29 19.39
N ASN A 241 18.42 -35.19 18.67
CA ASN A 241 18.94 -36.48 18.24
C ASN A 241 19.40 -36.41 16.78
N ILE A 242 20.70 -36.58 16.55
CA ILE A 242 21.31 -36.63 15.22
C ILE A 242 21.57 -38.10 14.86
N SER A 243 20.65 -38.70 14.10
CA SER A 243 20.74 -40.11 13.67
C SER A 243 21.35 -40.23 12.28
N VAL A 244 22.47 -40.97 12.16
CA VAL A 244 23.14 -41.18 10.86
C VAL A 244 22.55 -42.40 10.17
N THR A 245 21.74 -42.17 9.14
CA THR A 245 21.05 -43.22 8.37
C THR A 245 21.68 -43.50 6.99
N GLY A 246 22.66 -42.70 6.55
CA GLY A 246 23.42 -42.96 5.32
C GLY A 246 24.80 -42.28 5.27
N ASP A 247 25.68 -42.76 4.39
CA ASP A 247 27.06 -42.28 4.22
C ASP A 247 27.23 -41.29 3.05
N THR A 248 26.12 -40.81 2.48
CA THR A 248 26.12 -40.02 1.24
C THR A 248 26.11 -38.51 1.42
N ASP A 249 25.74 -37.99 2.60
CA ASP A 249 25.63 -36.56 2.85
C ASP A 249 26.05 -36.16 4.28
N ASP A 250 26.38 -34.88 4.44
CA ASP A 250 26.76 -34.27 5.72
C ASP A 250 25.53 -34.02 6.61
N CYS A 251 25.75 -33.93 7.92
CA CYS A 251 24.70 -33.65 8.91
C CYS A 251 25.24 -32.71 10.00
N TYR A 252 24.53 -31.63 10.31
CA TYR A 252 24.93 -30.68 11.36
C TYR A 252 23.77 -29.84 11.91
N ILE A 253 24.00 -29.31 13.12
CA ILE A 253 23.29 -28.18 13.71
C ILE A 253 24.28 -27.03 13.95
N GLU A 254 23.86 -25.78 13.72
CA GLU A 254 24.71 -24.61 13.97
C GLU A 254 23.97 -23.40 14.56
N GLY A 255 24.57 -22.76 15.56
CA GLY A 255 24.18 -21.44 16.02
C GLY A 255 24.85 -20.36 15.17
N THR A 256 24.07 -19.41 14.66
CA THR A 256 24.58 -18.31 13.84
C THR A 256 25.03 -17.14 14.71
N LEU A 257 26.28 -16.68 14.53
CA LEU A 257 26.90 -15.64 15.35
C LEU A 257 26.91 -14.25 14.67
N LYS A 258 26.21 -14.10 13.53
CA LYS A 258 25.96 -12.85 12.79
C LYS A 258 27.16 -11.89 12.65
N SER A 259 28.35 -12.41 12.34
CA SER A 259 29.58 -11.59 12.16
C SER A 259 29.98 -10.81 13.42
N THR A 260 30.03 -11.48 14.56
CA THR A 260 30.40 -10.84 15.82
C THR A 260 31.89 -10.95 16.11
N LYS A 261 32.54 -9.80 16.36
CA LYS A 261 33.85 -9.72 17.01
C LYS A 261 33.75 -9.97 18.51
N VAL A 262 34.38 -11.05 18.98
CA VAL A 262 34.40 -11.49 20.37
C VAL A 262 35.83 -11.79 20.83
N ASN A 263 36.33 -11.04 21.82
CA ASN A 263 37.64 -11.34 22.40
C ASN A 263 37.60 -12.57 23.32
N ASN A 264 36.52 -12.69 24.10
CA ASN A 264 36.26 -13.81 25.00
C ASN A 264 34.88 -14.42 24.68
N LEU A 265 34.82 -15.74 24.59
CA LEU A 265 33.61 -16.49 24.26
C LEU A 265 33.49 -17.72 25.15
N VAL A 266 32.28 -17.98 25.65
CA VAL A 266 31.93 -19.22 26.34
C VAL A 266 31.09 -20.08 25.41
N VAL A 267 31.38 -21.37 25.39
CA VAL A 267 30.60 -22.40 24.68
C VAL A 267 30.31 -23.53 25.65
N GLU A 268 29.04 -23.89 25.78
CA GLU A 268 28.57 -25.04 26.56
C GLU A 268 27.79 -25.99 25.64
N VAL A 269 27.97 -27.29 25.84
CA VAL A 269 27.18 -28.33 25.15
C VAL A 269 27.20 -29.62 25.96
N ASP A 270 26.04 -30.20 26.18
CA ASP A 270 25.89 -31.54 26.76
C ASP A 270 25.77 -32.56 25.63
N LEU A 271 26.52 -33.66 25.74
CA LEU A 271 26.53 -34.73 24.73
C LEU A 271 26.22 -36.10 25.34
N SER A 272 25.42 -36.89 24.63
CA SER A 272 25.21 -38.31 24.94
C SER A 272 24.99 -39.14 23.68
N THR A 273 24.62 -40.41 23.86
CA THR A 273 24.27 -41.35 22.80
C THR A 273 23.29 -42.38 23.33
N ASP A 274 22.42 -42.92 22.47
CA ASP A 274 21.54 -44.06 22.77
C ASP A 274 21.98 -45.36 22.05
N ASN A 275 22.64 -45.26 20.89
CA ASN A 275 23.09 -46.40 20.07
C ASN A 275 24.54 -46.25 19.55
N GLY A 276 25.41 -45.69 20.38
CA GLY A 276 26.83 -45.44 20.08
C GLY A 276 27.03 -44.15 19.29
N ALA A 277 28.08 -43.39 19.62
CA ALA A 277 28.28 -42.05 19.07
C ALA A 277 28.93 -42.06 17.67
N PRO A 278 28.41 -41.31 16.69
CA PRO A 278 29.05 -41.13 15.40
C PRO A 278 30.29 -40.24 15.51
N SER A 279 31.26 -40.45 14.63
CA SER A 279 32.44 -39.58 14.54
C SER A 279 32.07 -38.19 14.01
N GLY A 280 32.61 -37.14 14.61
CA GLY A 280 32.23 -35.74 14.35
C GLY A 280 33.15 -34.75 15.07
N ASN A 281 32.78 -33.47 15.09
CA ASN A 281 33.51 -32.41 15.78
C ASN A 281 32.66 -31.15 16.01
N MET A 282 33.05 -30.33 17.00
CA MET A 282 32.54 -28.98 17.19
C MET A 282 33.45 -27.97 16.49
N GLN A 283 32.88 -27.21 15.55
CA GLN A 283 33.57 -26.25 14.69
C GLN A 283 33.14 -24.81 15.00
N TYR A 284 34.05 -23.88 14.79
CA TYR A 284 33.74 -22.45 14.67
C TYR A 284 34.36 -21.94 13.37
N LYS A 285 33.73 -20.94 12.73
CA LYS A 285 34.25 -20.32 11.51
C LYS A 285 34.25 -18.81 11.64
N ASP A 286 35.28 -18.17 11.10
CA ASP A 286 35.34 -16.72 11.02
C ASP A 286 34.58 -16.16 9.81
N THR A 287 34.51 -14.84 9.72
CA THR A 287 33.81 -14.07 8.68
C THR A 287 34.68 -13.80 7.44
N SER A 288 35.92 -14.26 7.44
CA SER A 288 36.89 -14.00 6.37
C SER A 288 36.42 -14.58 5.02
N ALA A 289 36.95 -14.03 3.93
CA ALA A 289 36.64 -14.51 2.58
C ALA A 289 37.02 -15.99 2.35
N ASP A 290 37.98 -16.53 3.11
CA ASP A 290 38.35 -17.94 3.11
C ASP A 290 37.64 -18.78 4.22
N ARG A 291 36.76 -18.16 5.02
CA ARG A 291 35.95 -18.76 6.10
C ARG A 291 36.73 -19.76 6.94
N LYS A 292 37.82 -19.30 7.55
CA LYS A 292 38.75 -20.16 8.27
C LYS A 292 38.02 -20.87 9.39
N GLN A 293 38.29 -22.17 9.50
CA GLN A 293 37.63 -23.06 10.44
C GLN A 293 38.59 -23.47 11.56
N GLY A 294 38.12 -23.35 12.79
CA GLY A 294 38.71 -23.97 13.97
C GLY A 294 37.88 -25.14 14.48
N THR A 295 38.44 -25.91 15.42
CA THR A 295 37.80 -27.06 16.06
C THR A 295 38.11 -27.06 17.54
N LEU A 296 37.11 -27.28 18.40
CA LEU A 296 37.26 -27.36 19.87
C LEU A 296 37.51 -28.80 20.35
N PHE A 297 36.76 -29.75 19.79
CA PHE A 297 36.93 -31.18 20.06
C PHE A 297 36.52 -32.03 18.87
N SER A 298 36.96 -33.28 18.87
CA SER A 298 36.53 -34.31 17.92
C SER A 298 36.06 -35.57 18.64
N ILE A 299 35.04 -36.21 18.07
CA ILE A 299 34.51 -37.51 18.49
C ILE A 299 35.02 -38.56 17.48
N ASN A 300 35.64 -39.64 17.96
CA ASN A 300 36.09 -40.72 17.08
C ASN A 300 35.01 -41.82 16.93
N ALA A 301 35.29 -42.85 16.12
CA ALA A 301 34.32 -43.93 15.85
C ALA A 301 33.97 -44.83 17.06
N ASN A 302 34.71 -44.72 18.18
CA ASN A 302 34.43 -45.40 19.45
C ASN A 302 33.60 -44.52 20.42
N GLY A 303 33.34 -43.25 20.07
CA GLY A 303 32.74 -42.27 20.97
C GLY A 303 33.73 -41.55 21.89
N ASP A 304 35.06 -41.70 21.68
CA ASP A 304 36.05 -40.97 22.47
C ASP A 304 36.07 -39.50 22.08
N VAL A 305 35.87 -38.60 23.05
CA VAL A 305 35.93 -37.14 22.90
C VAL A 305 37.37 -36.67 23.19
N THR A 306 38.03 -36.09 22.19
CA THR A 306 39.40 -35.54 22.32
C THR A 306 39.40 -34.04 22.03
N PHE A 307 39.94 -33.23 22.95
CA PHE A 307 40.11 -31.78 22.75
C PHE A 307 41.20 -31.48 21.70
N SER A 308 40.96 -30.44 20.91
CA SER A 308 41.87 -30.00 19.84
C SER A 308 43.24 -29.59 20.39
N GLY A 309 44.28 -30.35 20.05
CA GLY A 309 45.63 -30.16 20.55
C GLY A 309 46.06 -31.12 21.67
N ASP A 310 45.15 -31.95 22.21
CA ASP A 310 45.52 -33.14 22.98
C ASP A 310 45.63 -34.39 22.07
N THR A 311 46.19 -35.45 22.62
CA THR A 311 46.32 -36.80 22.04
C THR A 311 45.62 -37.86 22.89
N LYS A 312 45.01 -37.48 24.02
CA LYS A 312 44.27 -38.37 24.92
C LYS A 312 42.78 -38.02 24.90
N PRO A 313 41.88 -39.02 24.92
CA PRO A 313 40.47 -38.80 25.23
C PRO A 313 40.30 -38.10 26.58
N ALA A 314 39.44 -37.09 26.62
CA ALA A 314 38.96 -36.46 27.84
C ALA A 314 37.84 -37.30 28.48
N THR A 315 36.97 -37.87 27.65
CA THR A 315 35.92 -38.83 28.04
C THR A 315 35.55 -39.73 26.86
N THR A 316 34.72 -40.74 27.10
CA THR A 316 34.08 -41.57 26.07
C THR A 316 32.57 -41.50 26.30
N LEU A 317 31.78 -41.24 25.26
CA LEU A 317 30.32 -41.12 25.38
C LEU A 317 29.67 -42.48 25.66
N GLU A 318 28.93 -42.58 26.77
CA GLU A 318 28.25 -43.80 27.22
C GLU A 318 26.72 -43.66 27.10
N GLN A 319 26.04 -44.80 26.90
CA GLN A 319 24.59 -44.81 26.69
C GLN A 319 23.82 -44.24 27.88
N GLY A 320 22.98 -43.23 27.64
CA GLY A 320 22.16 -42.59 28.68
C GLY A 320 22.96 -41.85 29.76
N THR A 321 24.22 -41.48 29.47
CA THR A 321 25.04 -40.64 30.34
C THR A 321 25.45 -39.39 29.58
N TRP A 322 25.14 -38.22 30.14
CA TRP A 322 25.48 -36.92 29.57
C TRP A 322 26.86 -36.46 30.01
N ALA A 323 27.75 -36.20 29.05
CA ALA A 323 29.03 -35.56 29.28
C ALA A 323 28.89 -34.05 29.07
N LYS A 324 29.12 -33.26 30.12
CA LYS A 324 28.94 -31.80 30.06
C LYS A 324 30.24 -31.11 29.63
N LEU A 325 30.27 -30.54 28.43
CA LEU A 325 31.47 -29.91 27.86
C LEU A 325 31.35 -28.40 27.90
N GLY A 326 32.33 -27.73 28.52
CA GLY A 326 32.42 -26.28 28.58
C GLY A 326 33.75 -25.77 28.04
N PHE A 327 33.75 -24.62 27.37
CA PHE A 327 34.93 -24.00 26.79
C PHE A 327 34.95 -22.49 27.09
N LEU A 328 36.03 -22.02 27.72
CA LEU A 328 36.34 -20.60 27.86
C LEU A 328 37.41 -20.24 26.83
N ILE A 329 37.04 -19.46 25.81
CA ILE A 329 37.86 -19.18 24.62
C ILE A 329 38.34 -17.72 24.69
N ASP A 330 39.65 -17.52 24.68
CA ASP A 330 40.31 -16.21 24.60
C ASP A 330 41.03 -16.10 23.25
N PHE A 331 40.41 -15.38 22.32
CA PHE A 331 40.95 -15.15 20.98
C PHE A 331 42.16 -14.21 21.00
N SER A 332 42.31 -13.37 22.02
CA SER A 332 43.47 -12.47 22.18
C SER A 332 44.73 -13.22 22.60
N ALA A 333 44.59 -14.23 23.47
CA ALA A 333 45.67 -15.13 23.86
C ALA A 333 45.86 -16.31 22.88
N GLY A 334 44.93 -16.53 21.96
CA GLY A 334 44.93 -17.65 21.02
C GLY A 334 44.73 -19.01 21.70
N LYS A 335 43.94 -19.06 22.77
CA LYS A 335 43.79 -20.24 23.63
C LYS A 335 42.36 -20.46 24.10
N TYR A 336 42.03 -21.70 24.44
CA TYR A 336 40.81 -22.01 25.16
C TYR A 336 41.08 -22.97 26.31
N THR A 337 40.35 -22.82 27.41
CA THR A 337 40.36 -23.74 28.55
C THR A 337 39.11 -24.61 28.48
N ALA A 338 39.29 -25.93 28.51
CA ALA A 338 38.21 -26.90 28.40
C ALA A 338 37.84 -27.49 29.76
N TYR A 339 36.55 -27.72 29.94
CA TYR A 339 35.91 -28.25 31.14
C TYR A 339 35.09 -29.49 30.78
N LEU A 340 35.11 -30.48 31.68
CA LEU A 340 34.28 -31.68 31.64
C LEU A 340 33.59 -31.83 32.99
N ASP A 341 32.27 -31.92 33.00
CA ASP A 341 31.45 -32.05 34.21
C ASP A 341 31.78 -30.97 35.27
N GLY A 342 31.93 -29.73 34.79
CA GLY A 342 32.30 -28.55 35.59
C GLY A 342 33.76 -28.51 36.10
N LYS A 343 34.62 -29.43 35.67
CA LYS A 343 36.04 -29.49 36.09
C LYS A 343 36.97 -29.13 34.94
N GLU A 344 37.91 -28.25 35.19
CA GLU A 344 38.97 -27.91 34.24
C GLU A 344 39.80 -29.14 33.88
N VAL A 345 39.91 -29.43 32.58
CA VAL A 345 40.74 -30.51 32.04
C VAL A 345 42.08 -29.98 31.54
N GLY A 346 42.11 -28.76 31.01
CA GLY A 346 43.33 -28.03 30.66
C GLY A 346 43.12 -26.91 29.65
N THR A 347 44.20 -26.18 29.35
CA THR A 347 44.22 -25.09 28.36
C THR A 347 44.96 -25.50 27.08
N PHE A 348 44.32 -25.29 25.94
CA PHE A 348 44.74 -25.67 24.60
C PHE A 348 44.89 -24.44 23.69
N SER A 349 45.37 -24.62 22.46
CA SER A 349 45.58 -23.52 21.49
C SER A 349 44.45 -23.46 20.46
N ILE A 350 44.03 -22.26 20.10
CA ILE A 350 43.04 -21.99 19.05
C ILE A 350 43.68 -22.22 17.66
N GLY A 351 42.91 -22.79 16.73
CA GLY A 351 43.32 -22.94 15.33
C GLY A 351 43.17 -21.62 14.57
N GLY A 352 44.14 -21.26 13.71
CA GLY A 352 44.32 -19.92 13.13
C GLY A 352 43.09 -19.34 12.41
N THR A 353 42.25 -18.66 13.17
CA THR A 353 40.97 -18.01 12.84
C THR A 353 40.97 -16.61 13.48
N SER A 354 40.14 -15.71 12.97
CA SER A 354 39.97 -14.39 13.59
C SER A 354 39.00 -14.42 14.79
N ASN A 355 38.97 -13.33 15.57
CA ASN A 355 37.99 -13.11 16.64
C ASN A 355 36.61 -12.68 16.10
N ASP A 356 36.45 -12.53 14.79
CA ASP A 356 35.20 -12.17 14.10
C ASP A 356 34.52 -13.43 13.57
N LEU A 357 33.49 -13.91 14.28
CA LEU A 357 32.90 -15.24 14.06
C LEU A 357 31.57 -15.19 13.31
N SER A 358 31.39 -16.14 12.39
CA SER A 358 30.15 -16.31 11.63
C SER A 358 29.22 -17.38 12.22
N ILE A 359 29.76 -18.54 12.65
CA ILE A 359 28.98 -19.69 13.14
C ILE A 359 29.72 -20.51 14.21
N MET A 360 28.95 -21.19 15.06
CA MET A 360 29.37 -22.32 15.91
C MET A 360 28.54 -23.55 15.54
N ARG A 361 29.17 -24.70 15.25
CA ARG A 361 28.52 -25.85 14.61
C ARG A 361 28.93 -27.19 15.22
N MET A 362 27.96 -28.00 15.64
CA MET A 362 28.16 -29.42 15.91
C MET A 362 27.98 -30.22 14.61
N TYR A 363 29.07 -30.80 14.10
CA TYR A 363 29.13 -31.46 12.80
C TYR A 363 29.40 -32.97 12.93
N VAL A 364 28.62 -33.77 12.20
CA VAL A 364 28.81 -35.23 12.13
C VAL A 364 29.44 -35.61 10.78
N ASN A 365 30.49 -36.44 10.82
CA ASN A 365 31.20 -36.85 9.62
C ASN A 365 30.34 -37.76 8.72
N LYS A 366 30.37 -37.50 7.41
CA LYS A 366 29.90 -38.42 6.38
C LYS A 366 30.80 -39.67 6.31
N SER A 367 30.37 -40.77 6.93
CA SER A 367 31.12 -42.04 6.98
C SER A 367 30.21 -43.26 7.15
N ALA A 368 30.51 -44.35 6.46
CA ALA A 368 29.83 -45.63 6.64
C ALA A 368 29.96 -46.19 8.07
N ASP A 369 31.07 -45.92 8.77
CA ASP A 369 31.29 -46.33 10.17
C ASP A 369 30.42 -45.55 11.18
N ASN A 370 29.69 -44.53 10.71
CA ASN A 370 28.70 -43.79 11.50
C ASN A 370 27.27 -44.31 11.27
N VAL A 371 26.99 -45.13 10.26
CA VAL A 371 25.61 -45.55 9.95
C VAL A 371 25.00 -46.38 11.08
N GLY A 372 23.80 -46.00 11.53
CA GLY A 372 23.09 -46.59 12.66
C GLY A 372 23.50 -46.03 14.02
N LYS A 373 24.39 -45.03 14.08
CA LYS A 373 24.81 -44.33 15.29
C LYS A 373 24.11 -43.00 15.46
N ASN A 374 23.95 -42.59 16.71
CA ASN A 374 23.20 -41.42 17.12
C ASN A 374 24.05 -40.55 18.07
N LEU A 375 24.05 -39.24 17.83
CA LEU A 375 24.57 -38.25 18.77
C LEU A 375 23.40 -37.48 19.37
N LEU A 376 23.30 -37.47 20.70
CA LEU A 376 22.34 -36.65 21.41
C LEU A 376 23.04 -35.36 21.85
N VAL A 377 22.41 -34.22 21.60
CA VAL A 377 22.95 -32.88 21.87
C VAL A 377 21.92 -32.08 22.66
N ASP A 378 22.35 -31.51 23.78
CA ASP A 378 21.52 -30.72 24.68
C ASP A 378 22.32 -29.52 25.23
N ASN A 379 21.64 -28.55 25.88
CA ASN A 379 22.20 -27.38 26.54
C ASN A 379 23.26 -26.66 25.71
N PHE A 380 22.98 -26.45 24.41
CA PHE A 380 23.94 -25.84 23.50
C PHE A 380 23.85 -24.30 23.61
N ALA A 381 24.86 -23.71 24.25
CA ALA A 381 24.95 -22.28 24.50
C ALA A 381 26.24 -21.68 23.94
N VAL A 382 26.15 -20.46 23.41
CA VAL A 382 27.28 -19.65 22.93
C VAL A 382 27.03 -18.20 23.34
N TYR A 383 27.89 -17.64 24.18
CA TYR A 383 27.71 -16.29 24.73
C TYR A 383 29.04 -15.62 25.09
N GLY A 384 29.05 -14.30 25.16
CA GLY A 384 30.24 -13.52 25.54
C GLY A 384 30.55 -13.68 27.02
N GLY A 385 31.83 -13.87 27.35
CA GLY A 385 32.25 -13.97 28.75
C GLY A 385 33.58 -14.65 28.97
N THR A 386 34.06 -14.51 30.21
CA THR A 386 35.29 -15.15 30.72
C THR A 386 34.99 -16.27 31.74
N GLU A 387 33.72 -16.53 32.04
CA GLU A 387 33.26 -17.53 33.02
C GLU A 387 31.87 -18.10 32.67
N PHE A 388 31.55 -19.27 33.20
CA PHE A 388 30.24 -19.93 32.99
C PHE A 388 29.13 -19.22 33.77
N ARG A 389 27.94 -19.05 33.17
CA ARG A 389 26.79 -18.34 33.76
C ARG A 389 25.48 -18.91 33.24
N ASP A 390 24.41 -18.77 34.00
CA ASP A 390 23.05 -19.04 33.50
C ASP A 390 22.64 -17.94 32.52
N VAL A 391 22.17 -18.34 31.34
CA VAL A 391 21.75 -17.45 30.23
C VAL A 391 20.30 -17.70 29.79
N SER A 392 19.58 -18.58 30.50
CA SER A 392 18.26 -19.10 30.09
C SER A 392 17.15 -18.05 29.93
N GLY A 393 17.28 -16.89 30.58
CA GLY A 393 16.33 -15.78 30.49
C GLY A 393 16.84 -14.55 29.73
N GLU A 394 17.98 -14.63 29.05
CA GLU A 394 18.62 -13.48 28.38
C GLU A 394 18.67 -13.56 26.85
N TYR A 395 18.16 -14.64 26.24
CA TYR A 395 18.17 -14.85 24.80
C TYR A 395 16.79 -14.65 24.19
N GLU A 396 16.62 -13.58 23.41
CA GLU A 396 15.53 -13.49 22.43
C GLU A 396 16.03 -13.99 21.07
N ALA A 397 15.37 -15.03 20.55
CA ALA A 397 15.67 -15.52 19.21
C ALA A 397 15.38 -14.44 18.16
N PRO A 398 16.13 -14.38 17.04
CA PRO A 398 15.79 -13.48 15.95
C PRO A 398 14.39 -13.85 15.45
N VAL A 399 13.47 -12.87 15.52
CA VAL A 399 12.08 -13.04 15.09
C VAL A 399 12.07 -13.61 13.67
N SER A 400 11.39 -14.73 13.49
CA SER A 400 11.08 -15.27 12.17
C SER A 400 10.23 -14.24 11.40
N LYS A 401 10.05 -14.47 10.09
CA LYS A 401 9.13 -13.68 9.24
C LYS A 401 7.90 -13.24 10.04
N ILE A 402 7.53 -11.96 9.98
CA ILE A 402 6.27 -11.52 10.57
C ILE A 402 5.15 -12.21 9.78
N VAL A 403 4.49 -13.19 10.40
CA VAL A 403 3.45 -14.00 9.77
C VAL A 403 2.10 -13.41 10.14
N ALA A 404 1.30 -13.06 9.15
CA ALA A 404 -0.10 -12.71 9.38
C ALA A 404 -0.84 -13.92 9.95
N THR A 405 -1.44 -13.75 11.13
CA THR A 405 -2.19 -14.78 11.84
C THR A 405 -3.70 -14.60 11.65
N VAL A 406 -4.44 -15.69 11.87
CA VAL A 406 -5.89 -15.61 12.12
C VAL A 406 -6.06 -15.43 13.63
N GLY A 407 -6.78 -14.38 14.03
CA GLY A 407 -7.02 -14.03 15.44
C GLY A 407 -8.51 -14.02 15.79
N GLU A 408 -8.82 -13.39 16.92
CA GLU A 408 -10.19 -13.20 17.38
C GLU A 408 -10.76 -11.88 16.84
N ASP A 409 -12.07 -11.89 16.55
CA ASP A 409 -12.81 -10.70 16.14
C ASP A 409 -13.05 -9.78 17.33
N VAL A 410 -12.64 -8.51 17.22
CA VAL A 410 -12.96 -7.51 18.23
C VAL A 410 -14.42 -7.09 18.06
N PRO A 411 -15.25 -7.13 19.11
CA PRO A 411 -16.63 -6.69 19.02
C PRO A 411 -16.69 -5.16 18.86
N MET A 412 -17.14 -4.70 17.69
CA MET A 412 -17.61 -3.32 17.54
C MET A 412 -19.00 -3.18 18.17
N VAL A 413 -19.40 -1.95 18.46
CA VAL A 413 -20.75 -1.64 18.93
C VAL A 413 -21.69 -1.56 17.72
N HIS A 414 -22.56 -2.57 17.59
CA HIS A 414 -23.70 -2.55 16.67
C HIS A 414 -24.92 -1.96 17.38
N PRO A 415 -25.81 -1.23 16.69
CA PRO A 415 -27.13 -0.87 17.22
C PRO A 415 -27.94 -2.15 17.54
N SER A 416 -28.81 -2.09 18.56
CA SER A 416 -29.62 -3.23 18.99
C SER A 416 -31.10 -2.90 19.08
N LEU A 417 -31.96 -3.86 18.74
CA LEU A 417 -33.40 -3.73 18.99
C LEU A 417 -33.75 -3.73 20.51
N ASP A 418 -32.82 -4.14 21.37
CA ASP A 418 -32.96 -3.96 22.83
C ASP A 418 -32.92 -2.49 23.25
N ASP A 419 -32.29 -1.61 22.46
CA ASP A 419 -32.22 -0.16 22.74
C ASP A 419 -33.61 0.51 22.69
N ILE A 420 -34.58 -0.14 22.02
CA ILE A 420 -35.99 0.25 21.97
C ILE A 420 -36.93 -0.79 22.60
N GLN A 421 -36.45 -1.59 23.56
CA GLN A 421 -37.23 -2.66 24.18
C GLN A 421 -38.61 -2.17 24.69
N GLY A 422 -39.69 -2.78 24.20
CA GLY A 422 -41.07 -2.39 24.52
C GLY A 422 -41.62 -1.22 23.71
N GLY A 423 -40.80 -0.59 22.86
CA GLY A 423 -41.20 0.46 21.93
C GLY A 423 -41.94 -0.03 20.68
N VAL A 424 -42.29 0.93 19.83
CA VAL A 424 -42.96 0.74 18.53
C VAL A 424 -42.23 1.54 17.47
N ALA A 425 -41.73 0.88 16.42
CA ALA A 425 -41.19 1.55 15.23
C ALA A 425 -42.15 1.38 14.04
N LEU A 426 -42.31 2.47 13.28
CA LEU A 426 -43.24 2.67 12.17
C LEU A 426 -42.54 3.52 11.10
N MET A 427 -42.98 3.44 9.85
CA MET A 427 -42.47 4.30 8.78
C MET A 427 -43.61 4.84 7.91
N LEU A 428 -43.45 6.05 7.38
CA LEU A 428 -44.42 6.65 6.46
C LEU A 428 -44.67 5.75 5.25
N ASP A 429 -45.94 5.63 4.87
CA ASP A 429 -46.44 4.86 3.71
C ASP A 429 -46.09 3.35 3.69
N ILE A 430 -45.54 2.81 4.79
CA ILE A 430 -45.21 1.38 4.96
C ILE A 430 -46.24 0.69 5.88
N PRO A 431 -46.74 -0.51 5.52
CA PRO A 431 -47.74 -1.26 6.30
C PRO A 431 -47.15 -2.16 7.40
N ASP A 432 -45.83 -2.30 7.42
CA ASP A 432 -45.08 -3.07 8.40
C ASP A 432 -44.60 -2.19 9.56
N ALA A 433 -44.44 -2.81 10.72
CA ALA A 433 -44.08 -2.17 11.98
C ALA A 433 -43.27 -3.12 12.85
N TYR A 434 -42.42 -2.58 13.72
CA TYR A 434 -41.82 -3.34 14.81
C TYR A 434 -42.55 -2.99 16.11
N ALA A 435 -43.15 -3.97 16.79
CA ALA A 435 -43.87 -3.77 18.04
C ALA A 435 -43.86 -5.05 18.88
N ASN A 436 -43.91 -4.93 20.21
CA ASN A 436 -43.91 -6.07 21.14
C ASN A 436 -42.72 -7.04 20.96
N GLY A 437 -41.57 -6.55 20.45
CA GLY A 437 -40.37 -7.36 20.22
C GLY A 437 -40.38 -8.19 18.93
N ALA A 438 -41.22 -7.86 17.95
CA ALA A 438 -41.26 -8.55 16.66
C ALA A 438 -41.75 -7.63 15.52
N MET A 439 -41.44 -8.02 14.28
CA MET A 439 -42.08 -7.48 13.09
C MET A 439 -43.55 -7.92 13.00
N THR A 440 -44.43 -6.99 12.64
CA THR A 440 -45.88 -7.19 12.50
C THR A 440 -46.44 -6.26 11.42
N LYS A 441 -47.60 -6.60 10.86
CA LYS A 441 -48.41 -5.64 10.12
C LYS A 441 -49.08 -4.67 11.09
N ILE A 442 -49.19 -3.41 10.67
CA ILE A 442 -49.97 -2.36 11.33
C ILE A 442 -51.45 -2.76 11.41
N ASP A 443 -51.95 -3.33 10.32
CA ASP A 443 -53.30 -3.88 10.22
C ASP A 443 -53.29 -5.18 9.40
N PRO A 444 -53.39 -6.36 10.06
CA PRO A 444 -53.40 -7.65 9.37
C PRO A 444 -54.56 -7.86 8.39
N ASP A 445 -55.64 -7.07 8.49
CA ASP A 445 -56.80 -7.16 7.60
C ASP A 445 -56.71 -6.17 6.42
N ASN A 446 -55.84 -5.16 6.47
CA ASN A 446 -55.76 -4.10 5.45
C ASN A 446 -54.40 -3.36 5.38
N GLU A 447 -53.52 -3.80 4.48
CA GLU A 447 -52.21 -3.17 4.24
C GLU A 447 -52.27 -1.73 3.68
N ALA A 448 -53.45 -1.19 3.33
CA ALA A 448 -53.57 0.23 3.02
C ALA A 448 -53.58 1.13 4.27
N VAL A 449 -53.57 0.57 5.47
CA VAL A 449 -53.51 1.32 6.74
C VAL A 449 -52.04 1.57 7.10
N VAL A 450 -51.56 2.77 6.76
CA VAL A 450 -50.17 3.20 6.93
C VAL A 450 -50.12 4.56 7.67
N PRO A 451 -48.98 4.94 8.29
CA PRO A 451 -48.71 6.31 8.70
C PRO A 451 -48.56 7.22 7.47
N TYR A 452 -49.10 8.44 7.50
CA TYR A 452 -48.95 9.40 6.38
C TYR A 452 -48.93 10.84 6.87
N THR A 453 -48.42 11.76 6.04
CA THR A 453 -48.38 13.20 6.33
C THR A 453 -49.51 13.94 5.61
N VAL A 454 -50.24 14.78 6.34
CA VAL A 454 -51.24 15.70 5.78
C VAL A 454 -51.09 17.08 6.42
N ASN A 455 -51.00 18.14 5.61
CA ASN A 455 -50.79 19.53 6.06
C ASN A 455 -49.62 19.66 7.09
N ASP A 456 -48.46 19.10 6.76
CA ASP A 456 -47.26 19.09 7.62
C ASP A 456 -47.50 18.46 9.01
N ARG A 457 -48.41 17.48 9.10
CA ARG A 457 -48.69 16.69 10.31
C ARG A 457 -48.80 15.20 9.98
N THR A 458 -48.03 14.39 10.71
CA THR A 458 -48.07 12.93 10.62
C THR A 458 -49.28 12.38 11.37
N LEU A 459 -50.13 11.66 10.65
CA LEU A 459 -51.24 10.88 11.18
C LEU A 459 -50.85 9.41 11.31
N VAL A 460 -51.27 8.78 12.41
CA VAL A 460 -50.94 7.39 12.75
C VAL A 460 -52.17 6.60 13.23
N PRO A 461 -52.18 5.27 13.06
CA PRO A 461 -53.32 4.43 13.44
C PRO A 461 -53.44 4.30 14.96
N MET A 462 -54.46 4.95 15.52
CA MET A 462 -54.64 5.10 16.97
C MET A 462 -54.73 3.77 17.72
N ARG A 463 -55.43 2.79 17.15
CA ARG A 463 -55.61 1.47 17.75
C ARG A 463 -54.28 0.72 17.87
N PHE A 464 -53.54 0.60 16.77
CA PHE A 464 -52.30 -0.17 16.72
C PHE A 464 -51.28 0.32 17.75
N ILE A 465 -51.02 1.62 17.81
CA ILE A 465 -50.06 2.21 18.77
C ILE A 465 -50.54 2.02 20.21
N SER A 466 -51.82 2.30 20.50
CA SER A 466 -52.35 2.22 21.86
C SER A 466 -52.35 0.77 22.39
N GLU A 467 -52.80 -0.19 21.58
CA GLU A 467 -52.83 -1.61 21.94
C GLU A 467 -51.42 -2.21 22.06
N SER A 468 -50.44 -1.71 21.28
CA SER A 468 -49.03 -2.12 21.39
C SER A 468 -48.39 -1.72 22.72
N PHE A 469 -48.86 -0.62 23.34
CA PHE A 469 -48.50 -0.25 24.71
C PHE A 469 -49.46 -0.82 25.79
N GLY A 470 -50.30 -1.80 25.44
CA GLY A 470 -51.19 -2.49 26.37
C GLY A 470 -52.49 -1.76 26.72
N ALA A 471 -52.83 -0.67 26.02
CA ALA A 471 -54.08 0.04 26.23
C ALA A 471 -55.29 -0.74 25.68
N GLN A 472 -56.45 -0.58 26.30
CA GLN A 472 -57.72 -1.10 25.76
C GLN A 472 -58.39 -0.01 24.91
N VAL A 473 -58.76 -0.33 23.66
CA VAL A 473 -59.35 0.63 22.70
C VAL A 473 -60.78 0.26 22.34
N ASP A 474 -61.73 1.01 22.90
CA ASP A 474 -63.16 0.92 22.61
C ASP A 474 -63.58 1.93 21.51
N TRP A 475 -64.65 1.60 20.78
CA TRP A 475 -65.25 2.44 19.74
C TRP A 475 -66.77 2.55 19.93
N ASN A 476 -67.28 3.78 19.91
CA ASN A 476 -68.70 4.10 19.95
C ASN A 476 -69.14 4.71 18.61
N GLU A 477 -69.81 3.89 17.79
CA GLU A 477 -70.34 4.24 16.47
C GLU A 477 -71.36 5.40 16.53
N GLU A 478 -72.23 5.46 17.55
CA GLU A 478 -73.29 6.49 17.64
C GLU A 478 -72.72 7.88 17.93
N GLU A 479 -71.58 7.94 18.64
CA GLU A 479 -70.89 9.19 18.99
C GLU A 479 -69.68 9.48 18.10
N LEU A 480 -69.35 8.59 17.15
CA LEU A 480 -68.09 8.57 16.37
C LEU A 480 -66.86 8.77 17.26
N LYS A 481 -66.82 8.04 18.39
CA LYS A 481 -65.86 8.26 19.47
C LYS A 481 -65.00 7.03 19.74
N ALA A 482 -63.68 7.22 19.73
CA ALA A 482 -62.69 6.24 20.20
C ALA A 482 -62.27 6.55 21.63
N THR A 483 -62.08 5.53 22.46
CA THR A 483 -61.58 5.66 23.84
C THR A 483 -60.46 4.67 24.08
N ALA A 484 -59.25 5.16 24.37
CA ALA A 484 -58.13 4.36 24.84
C ALA A 484 -58.00 4.45 26.36
N THR A 485 -57.78 3.30 27.03
CA THR A 485 -57.57 3.22 28.48
C THR A 485 -56.25 2.51 28.78
N LEU A 486 -55.31 3.20 29.42
CA LEU A 486 -53.98 2.68 29.81
C LEU A 486 -53.70 3.07 31.26
N ASP A 487 -53.38 2.10 32.13
CA ASP A 487 -53.08 2.30 33.56
C ASP A 487 -54.08 3.17 34.35
N GLY A 488 -55.34 3.19 33.91
CA GLY A 488 -56.41 3.98 34.50
C GLY A 488 -56.47 5.43 34.00
N LYS A 489 -55.55 5.87 33.13
CA LYS A 489 -55.77 7.05 32.28
C LYS A 489 -56.84 6.76 31.24
N THR A 490 -57.60 7.76 30.83
CA THR A 490 -58.60 7.67 29.76
C THR A 490 -58.36 8.76 28.72
N ILE A 491 -58.20 8.36 27.46
CA ILE A 491 -57.98 9.23 26.30
C ILE A 491 -59.18 9.06 25.37
N GLU A 492 -60.04 10.07 25.27
CA GLU A 492 -61.23 10.06 24.40
C GLU A 492 -61.05 10.98 23.19
N PHE A 493 -61.50 10.50 22.03
CA PHE A 493 -61.40 11.18 20.74
C PHE A 493 -62.68 11.08 19.95
N THR A 494 -63.11 12.16 19.30
CA THR A 494 -64.27 12.17 18.40
C THR A 494 -63.82 12.51 16.98
N ILE A 495 -64.24 11.74 15.98
CA ILE A 495 -63.86 11.97 14.57
C ILE A 495 -64.35 13.35 14.09
N GLY A 496 -63.49 14.09 13.39
CA GLY A 496 -63.77 15.45 12.91
C GLY A 496 -63.74 16.53 14.00
N SER A 497 -63.30 16.20 15.22
CA SER A 497 -63.06 17.14 16.32
C SER A 497 -61.60 17.62 16.32
N ASP A 498 -61.38 18.89 16.68
CA ASP A 498 -60.07 19.43 17.05
C ASP A 498 -59.80 19.32 18.57
N GLN A 499 -60.74 18.74 19.34
CA GLN A 499 -60.61 18.47 20.77
C GLN A 499 -60.46 16.99 21.07
N MET A 500 -59.58 16.69 22.01
CA MET A 500 -59.41 15.41 22.70
C MET A 500 -59.68 15.57 24.19
N VAL A 501 -59.97 14.48 24.90
CA VAL A 501 -60.14 14.50 26.36
C VAL A 501 -59.18 13.52 27.01
N VAL A 502 -58.27 14.03 27.83
CA VAL A 502 -57.33 13.21 28.63
C VAL A 502 -57.72 13.37 30.11
N ASP A 503 -58.06 12.27 30.76
CA ASP A 503 -58.50 12.22 32.17
C ASP A 503 -59.61 13.23 32.52
N GLY A 504 -60.54 13.43 31.59
CA GLY A 504 -61.65 14.38 31.71
C GLY A 504 -61.29 15.85 31.43
N VAL A 505 -60.05 16.14 31.01
CA VAL A 505 -59.58 17.49 30.63
C VAL A 505 -59.54 17.59 29.11
N ALA A 506 -60.28 18.55 28.55
CA ALA A 506 -60.22 18.84 27.12
C ALA A 506 -58.87 19.50 26.74
N GLN A 507 -58.26 18.98 25.68
CA GLN A 507 -57.04 19.49 25.04
C GLN A 507 -57.32 19.68 23.54
N THR A 508 -56.72 20.69 22.93
CA THR A 508 -56.85 20.96 21.48
C THR A 508 -55.69 20.33 20.73
N ILE A 509 -55.94 19.77 19.55
CA ILE A 509 -54.92 19.16 18.68
C ILE A 509 -54.69 19.95 17.38
N ASP A 510 -53.47 19.84 16.85
CA ASP A 510 -52.95 20.64 15.74
C ASP A 510 -53.65 20.41 14.39
N THR A 511 -54.21 19.22 14.17
CA THR A 511 -55.03 18.87 12.99
C THR A 511 -56.11 17.89 13.43
N ILE A 512 -57.21 17.78 12.69
CA ILE A 512 -58.36 16.95 13.11
C ILE A 512 -58.04 15.44 13.08
N ALA A 513 -58.66 14.69 13.99
CA ALA A 513 -58.71 13.23 13.88
C ALA A 513 -59.65 12.81 12.74
N GLU A 514 -59.21 11.92 11.87
CA GLU A 514 -59.98 11.48 10.70
C GLU A 514 -60.10 9.96 10.57
N GLN A 515 -60.98 9.52 9.67
CA GLN A 515 -61.20 8.11 9.36
C GLN A 515 -60.73 7.83 7.95
N THR A 516 -59.69 7.00 7.82
CA THR A 516 -59.08 6.60 6.55
C THR A 516 -59.00 5.08 6.54
N ASN A 517 -59.38 4.45 5.42
CA ASN A 517 -59.36 2.98 5.27
C ASN A 517 -60.09 2.22 6.39
N ASP A 518 -61.23 2.76 6.84
CA ASP A 518 -62.05 2.28 7.97
C ASP A 518 -61.28 2.17 9.30
N ARG A 519 -60.27 3.02 9.51
CA ARG A 519 -59.49 3.16 10.75
C ARG A 519 -59.40 4.61 11.24
N THR A 520 -59.31 4.78 12.55
CA THR A 520 -59.13 6.07 13.22
C THR A 520 -57.65 6.49 13.16
N MET A 521 -57.39 7.56 12.43
CA MET A 521 -56.07 8.16 12.27
C MET A 521 -55.96 9.42 13.13
N LEU A 522 -54.82 9.56 13.82
CA LEU A 522 -54.64 10.56 14.87
C LEU A 522 -53.27 11.26 14.76
N PRO A 523 -53.14 12.56 15.10
CA PRO A 523 -51.84 13.22 15.08
C PRO A 523 -50.85 12.55 16.03
N LEU A 524 -49.71 12.13 15.48
CA LEU A 524 -48.66 11.37 16.17
C LEU A 524 -48.32 11.94 17.56
N ARG A 525 -47.96 13.22 17.61
CA ARG A 525 -47.59 13.90 18.86
C ARG A 525 -48.71 13.87 19.92
N ALA A 526 -49.95 14.14 19.52
CA ALA A 526 -51.08 14.16 20.46
C ALA A 526 -51.35 12.78 21.06
N LEU A 527 -51.22 11.71 20.26
CA LEU A 527 -51.35 10.34 20.75
C LEU A 527 -50.22 10.00 21.73
N VAL A 528 -48.97 10.19 21.31
CA VAL A 528 -47.76 9.88 22.10
C VAL A 528 -47.73 10.62 23.43
N GLU A 529 -47.96 11.94 23.43
CA GLU A 529 -47.97 12.76 24.65
C GLU A 529 -49.09 12.32 25.62
N SER A 530 -50.27 11.94 25.09
CA SER A 530 -51.40 11.51 25.93
C SER A 530 -51.17 10.13 26.58
N LEU A 531 -50.55 9.20 25.86
CA LEU A 531 -50.06 7.93 26.42
C LEU A 531 -48.95 8.18 27.45
N GLY A 532 -48.16 9.25 27.26
CA GLY A 532 -47.00 9.57 28.08
C GLY A 532 -45.82 8.71 27.67
N LYS A 533 -45.44 8.82 26.40
CA LYS A 533 -44.33 8.14 25.73
C LYS A 533 -43.39 9.18 25.10
N ASN A 534 -42.19 8.76 24.73
CA ASN A 534 -41.27 9.57 23.91
C ASN A 534 -41.51 9.27 22.42
N VAL A 535 -41.08 10.17 21.52
CA VAL A 535 -41.09 9.92 20.07
C VAL A 535 -39.89 10.54 19.37
N LEU A 536 -39.17 9.71 18.62
CA LEU A 536 -38.24 10.10 17.57
C LEU A 536 -39.03 10.20 16.25
N TRP A 537 -38.85 11.29 15.52
CA TRP A 537 -39.33 11.43 14.14
C TRP A 537 -38.14 11.83 13.27
N ASP A 538 -37.83 10.98 12.29
CA ASP A 538 -36.72 11.15 11.35
C ASP A 538 -37.22 11.74 10.03
N GLU A 539 -36.42 12.58 9.38
CA GLU A 539 -36.80 13.23 8.11
C GLU A 539 -36.99 12.22 6.96
N ARG A 540 -36.40 11.02 7.05
CA ARG A 540 -36.62 9.88 6.14
C ARG A 540 -37.99 9.22 6.32
N GLY A 541 -38.79 9.63 7.30
CA GLY A 541 -40.13 9.12 7.57
C GLY A 541 -40.22 8.03 8.64
N LEU A 542 -39.12 7.70 9.32
CA LEU A 542 -39.14 6.80 10.49
C LEU A 542 -39.82 7.48 11.69
N ILE A 543 -40.61 6.70 12.41
CA ILE A 543 -41.30 7.06 13.65
C ILE A 543 -40.93 5.99 14.69
N VAL A 544 -40.25 6.37 15.77
CA VAL A 544 -39.95 5.44 16.88
C VAL A 544 -40.59 5.99 18.16
N ILE A 545 -41.44 5.19 18.80
CA ILE A 545 -42.16 5.54 20.03
C ILE A 545 -41.63 4.65 21.16
N THR A 546 -41.15 5.26 22.24
CA THR A 546 -40.46 4.56 23.33
C THR A 546 -41.04 4.93 24.71
N ASP A 547 -40.67 4.20 25.75
CA ASP A 547 -40.99 4.59 27.12
C ASP A 547 -40.26 5.88 27.56
N PRO A 548 -40.79 6.65 28.53
CA PRO A 548 -40.24 7.96 28.91
C PRO A 548 -38.79 7.98 29.39
N ASP A 549 -38.27 6.84 29.86
CA ASP A 549 -36.88 6.64 30.29
C ASP A 549 -35.93 6.19 29.16
N VAL A 550 -36.45 5.98 27.95
CA VAL A 550 -35.69 5.77 26.72
C VAL A 550 -35.89 6.99 25.82
N GLU A 551 -34.91 7.89 25.81
CA GLU A 551 -34.86 9.09 24.97
C GLU A 551 -33.81 8.86 23.88
N LEU A 552 -34.23 8.91 22.60
CA LEU A 552 -33.37 8.72 21.44
C LEU A 552 -33.01 10.07 20.82
N ASP A 553 -31.75 10.26 20.44
CA ASP A 553 -31.27 11.45 19.74
C ASP A 553 -31.10 11.17 18.23
N PRO A 554 -31.65 11.99 17.31
CA PRO A 554 -31.56 11.77 15.87
C PRO A 554 -30.14 11.66 15.31
N VAL A 555 -29.14 12.27 15.98
CA VAL A 555 -27.74 12.32 15.56
C VAL A 555 -26.93 11.22 16.25
N GLU A 556 -27.05 11.07 17.57
CA GLU A 556 -26.30 10.03 18.30
C GLU A 556 -26.82 8.61 17.95
N ASP A 557 -28.14 8.43 17.81
CA ASP A 557 -28.80 7.15 17.48
C ASP A 557 -29.09 6.99 15.97
N VAL A 558 -28.36 7.71 15.10
CA VAL A 558 -28.53 7.61 13.64
C VAL A 558 -28.33 6.18 13.12
N LYS A 559 -27.45 5.38 13.75
CA LYS A 559 -27.22 3.97 13.39
C LYS A 559 -28.45 3.11 13.65
N LEU A 560 -29.04 3.25 14.84
CA LEU A 560 -30.24 2.54 15.27
C LEU A 560 -31.44 2.91 14.39
N SER A 561 -31.63 4.20 14.16
CA SER A 561 -32.66 4.73 13.25
C SER A 561 -32.53 4.13 11.84
N THR A 562 -31.29 4.00 11.36
CA THR A 562 -31.00 3.42 10.04
C THR A 562 -31.28 1.92 9.97
N MET A 563 -30.89 1.17 11.00
CA MET A 563 -31.19 -0.25 11.12
C MET A 563 -32.71 -0.49 11.14
N LEU A 564 -33.45 0.36 11.86
CA LEU A 564 -34.92 0.30 11.92
C LEU A 564 -35.58 0.60 10.56
N ILE A 565 -35.05 1.54 9.77
CA ILE A 565 -35.53 1.77 8.39
C ILE A 565 -35.31 0.52 7.53
N GLY A 566 -34.10 -0.04 7.52
CA GLY A 566 -33.80 -1.27 6.77
C GLY A 566 -34.70 -2.45 7.18
N LEU A 567 -34.96 -2.59 8.48
CA LEU A 567 -35.85 -3.60 9.05
C LEU A 567 -37.32 -3.40 8.64
N LEU A 568 -37.82 -2.15 8.62
CA LEU A 568 -39.19 -1.85 8.22
C LEU A 568 -39.42 -1.96 6.70
N GLU A 569 -38.42 -1.59 5.89
CA GLU A 569 -38.49 -1.68 4.43
C GLU A 569 -38.29 -3.11 3.89
N ASN A 570 -37.37 -3.88 4.49
CA ASN A 570 -36.89 -5.16 3.93
C ASN A 570 -37.06 -6.37 4.86
N GLY A 571 -37.40 -6.17 6.13
CA GLY A 571 -37.56 -7.24 7.11
C GLY A 571 -36.24 -7.81 7.68
N ILE A 572 -35.10 -7.13 7.50
CA ILE A 572 -33.76 -7.57 7.95
C ILE A 572 -33.02 -6.49 8.75
N GLU A 573 -32.14 -6.89 9.69
CA GLU A 573 -31.39 -5.96 10.55
C GLU A 573 -30.05 -5.56 9.94
N ALA A 574 -30.04 -4.53 9.08
CA ALA A 574 -28.80 -3.99 8.51
C ALA A 574 -28.03 -3.12 9.54
N SER A 575 -27.33 -3.73 10.51
CA SER A 575 -26.72 -3.04 11.66
C SER A 575 -25.59 -2.06 11.34
N ASN A 576 -25.07 -2.08 10.11
CA ASN A 576 -24.17 -1.08 9.55
C ASN A 576 -24.69 -0.61 8.18
N TYR A 577 -25.58 0.37 8.26
CA TYR A 577 -25.81 1.49 7.34
C TYR A 577 -26.33 1.24 5.91
N ALA A 578 -27.57 1.72 5.71
CA ALA A 578 -28.21 1.98 4.42
C ALA A 578 -29.04 3.29 4.49
N ALA A 579 -28.55 4.29 5.24
CA ALA A 579 -29.22 5.57 5.46
C ALA A 579 -29.09 6.51 4.26
N ALA A 580 -29.92 7.56 4.23
CA ALA A 580 -29.67 8.74 3.42
C ALA A 580 -28.34 9.37 3.87
N PRO A 581 -27.27 9.31 3.05
CA PRO A 581 -25.97 9.80 3.44
C PRO A 581 -25.81 11.25 2.97
N SER A 582 -24.86 11.97 3.57
CA SER A 582 -24.26 13.10 2.88
C SER A 582 -23.29 12.60 1.82
N PHE A 583 -23.08 13.41 0.80
CA PHE A 583 -22.11 13.16 -0.27
C PHE A 583 -21.27 14.42 -0.40
N THR A 584 -19.96 14.27 -0.49
CA THR A 584 -19.05 15.44 -0.56
C THR A 584 -19.32 16.21 -1.86
N GLN A 585 -19.67 17.50 -1.78
CA GLN A 585 -20.09 18.29 -2.96
C GLN A 585 -19.02 18.31 -4.07
N ASP A 586 -17.75 18.50 -3.72
CA ASP A 586 -16.61 18.45 -4.66
C ASP A 586 -16.40 17.07 -5.31
N ILE A 587 -17.04 16.02 -4.78
CA ILE A 587 -17.04 14.66 -5.37
C ILE A 587 -18.23 14.49 -6.31
N ILE A 588 -19.42 15.03 -5.97
CA ILE A 588 -20.54 15.16 -6.92
C ILE A 588 -20.12 15.98 -8.13
N ASP A 589 -19.50 17.14 -7.93
CA ASP A 589 -19.09 18.05 -9.00
C ASP A 589 -18.11 17.37 -9.97
N GLU A 590 -17.12 16.63 -9.44
CA GLU A 590 -16.19 15.84 -10.26
C GLU A 590 -16.91 14.69 -11.00
N ALA A 591 -17.80 13.96 -10.33
CA ALA A 591 -18.54 12.84 -10.91
C ALA A 591 -19.48 13.27 -12.05
N VAL A 592 -20.15 14.42 -11.90
CA VAL A 592 -21.03 15.01 -12.91
C VAL A 592 -20.26 15.58 -14.10
N ALA A 593 -19.14 16.27 -13.84
CA ALA A 593 -18.27 16.82 -14.87
C ALA A 593 -17.53 15.75 -15.70
N ALA A 594 -17.38 14.53 -15.15
CA ALA A 594 -16.61 13.47 -15.78
C ALA A 594 -17.06 13.10 -17.22
N PRO A 595 -16.10 12.73 -18.09
CA PRO A 595 -16.43 12.12 -19.37
C PRO A 595 -17.09 10.75 -19.17
N CYS A 596 -17.73 10.23 -20.22
CA CYS A 596 -18.18 8.85 -20.23
C CYS A 596 -17.02 7.92 -20.51
N GLY A 597 -16.87 6.86 -19.69
CA GLY A 597 -15.87 5.83 -19.92
C GLY A 597 -16.35 4.79 -20.92
N SER A 598 -15.39 4.17 -21.60
CA SER A 598 -15.60 3.09 -22.56
C SER A 598 -14.68 1.91 -22.27
N TRP A 599 -15.18 0.70 -22.47
CA TRP A 599 -14.35 -0.50 -22.56
C TRP A 599 -13.89 -0.71 -24.00
N ALA A 600 -12.73 -1.33 -24.18
CA ALA A 600 -12.17 -1.62 -25.49
C ALA A 600 -12.01 -3.14 -25.68
N ALA A 601 -12.26 -3.60 -26.91
CA ALA A 601 -12.10 -5.00 -27.32
C ALA A 601 -10.64 -5.53 -27.32
N ASN A 602 -9.67 -4.76 -26.82
CA ASN A 602 -8.26 -5.17 -26.73
C ASN A 602 -7.91 -5.91 -25.43
N ASN A 603 -8.92 -6.37 -24.68
CA ASN A 603 -8.78 -7.16 -23.44
C ASN A 603 -7.98 -6.44 -22.33
N GLY A 604 -7.89 -5.11 -22.39
CA GLY A 604 -7.24 -4.28 -21.37
C GLY A 604 -8.24 -3.79 -20.32
N ASN A 605 -7.90 -3.96 -19.04
CA ASN A 605 -8.60 -3.25 -17.98
C ASN A 605 -8.21 -1.77 -18.06
N SER A 606 -9.19 -0.86 -18.16
CA SER A 606 -8.93 0.58 -18.32
C SER A 606 -9.37 1.34 -17.08
N ASN A 607 -8.46 2.15 -16.51
CA ASN A 607 -8.79 3.02 -15.37
C ASN A 607 -9.99 3.94 -15.69
N SER A 608 -10.18 4.30 -16.97
CA SER A 608 -11.35 5.05 -17.44
C SER A 608 -12.67 4.27 -17.29
N GLY A 609 -12.70 2.99 -17.66
CA GLY A 609 -13.88 2.12 -17.48
C GLY A 609 -14.20 1.91 -16.00
N GLU A 610 -13.19 1.62 -15.17
CA GLU A 610 -13.34 1.52 -13.72
C GLU A 610 -13.87 2.82 -13.09
N LYS A 611 -13.23 3.96 -13.38
CA LYS A 611 -13.66 5.28 -12.88
C LYS A 611 -15.10 5.58 -13.30
N SER A 612 -15.47 5.27 -14.54
CA SER A 612 -16.83 5.46 -15.04
C SER A 612 -17.86 4.54 -14.38
N ALA A 613 -17.49 3.29 -14.05
CA ALA A 613 -18.35 2.37 -13.31
C ALA A 613 -18.57 2.86 -11.87
N ASN A 614 -17.50 3.25 -11.19
CA ASN A 614 -17.53 3.82 -9.84
C ASN A 614 -18.38 5.11 -9.80
N ILE A 615 -18.24 6.01 -10.78
CA ILE A 615 -19.05 7.23 -10.93
C ILE A 615 -20.53 6.90 -11.15
N MET A 616 -20.85 5.94 -12.04
CA MET A 616 -22.23 5.56 -12.34
C MET A 616 -22.92 4.98 -11.10
N TYR A 617 -22.23 4.15 -10.31
CA TYR A 617 -22.75 3.65 -9.04
C TYR A 617 -22.98 4.80 -8.04
N TYR A 618 -21.95 5.62 -7.82
CA TYR A 618 -21.95 6.75 -6.88
C TYR A 618 -23.10 7.74 -7.14
N LEU A 619 -23.24 8.21 -8.37
CA LEU A 619 -24.30 9.15 -8.74
C LEU A 619 -25.71 8.52 -8.67
N THR A 620 -25.83 7.21 -8.90
CA THR A 620 -27.12 6.50 -8.73
C THR A 620 -27.49 6.43 -7.25
N LEU A 621 -26.51 6.14 -6.39
CA LEU A 621 -26.71 6.13 -4.93
C LEU A 621 -27.12 7.51 -4.42
N ALA A 622 -26.49 8.58 -4.92
CA ALA A 622 -26.89 9.96 -4.63
C ALA A 622 -28.31 10.28 -5.08
N ALA A 623 -28.66 9.96 -6.33
CA ALA A 623 -30.01 10.18 -6.87
C ALA A 623 -31.09 9.35 -6.15
N ARG A 624 -30.75 8.15 -5.64
CA ARG A 624 -31.65 7.29 -4.86
C ARG A 624 -32.11 7.95 -3.57
N PHE A 625 -31.17 8.50 -2.80
CA PHE A 625 -31.46 9.11 -1.50
C PHE A 625 -31.92 10.56 -1.58
N ASN A 626 -31.48 11.30 -2.61
CA ASN A 626 -31.96 12.65 -2.88
C ASN A 626 -32.17 12.84 -4.40
N PRO A 627 -33.42 12.78 -4.89
CA PRO A 627 -33.75 12.99 -6.31
C PRO A 627 -33.39 14.37 -6.89
N GLU A 628 -33.12 15.34 -6.00
CA GLU A 628 -32.68 16.70 -6.31
C GLU A 628 -31.18 16.91 -5.98
N ALA A 629 -30.42 15.85 -5.71
CA ALA A 629 -28.96 15.91 -5.61
C ALA A 629 -28.38 16.45 -6.92
N ALA A 630 -27.51 17.45 -6.81
CA ALA A 630 -27.01 18.22 -7.95
C ALA A 630 -25.55 18.63 -7.74
N ALA A 631 -24.83 18.79 -8.84
CA ALA A 631 -23.56 19.50 -8.84
C ALA A 631 -23.77 21.02 -8.66
N SER A 632 -22.70 21.75 -8.31
CA SER A 632 -22.72 23.20 -8.12
C SER A 632 -23.15 24.02 -9.34
N ASP A 633 -23.13 23.42 -10.55
CA ASP A 633 -23.64 24.03 -11.79
C ASP A 633 -25.17 23.88 -11.97
N GLY A 634 -25.82 23.09 -11.09
CA GLY A 634 -27.25 22.76 -11.13
C GLY A 634 -27.61 21.50 -11.91
N THR A 635 -26.64 20.76 -12.45
CA THR A 635 -26.86 19.49 -13.14
C THR A 635 -27.19 18.39 -12.11
N LEU A 636 -28.32 17.71 -12.28
CA LEU A 636 -28.78 16.68 -11.34
C LEU A 636 -28.00 15.37 -11.47
N CYS A 637 -27.74 14.69 -10.35
CA CYS A 637 -27.07 13.39 -10.33
C CYS A 637 -27.79 12.36 -11.21
N LYS A 638 -29.13 12.35 -11.21
CA LYS A 638 -29.94 11.46 -12.06
C LYS A 638 -29.69 11.68 -13.57
N ASP A 639 -29.51 12.92 -14.00
CA ASP A 639 -29.27 13.26 -15.41
C ASP A 639 -27.85 12.84 -15.83
N ALA A 640 -26.87 12.97 -14.91
CA ALA A 640 -25.51 12.49 -15.09
C ALA A 640 -25.43 10.95 -15.14
N VAL A 641 -26.20 10.22 -14.30
CA VAL A 641 -26.34 8.75 -14.40
C VAL A 641 -26.93 8.37 -15.76
N LEU A 642 -28.01 9.03 -16.18
CA LEU A 642 -28.65 8.75 -17.46
C LEU A 642 -27.69 8.98 -18.64
N LYS A 643 -26.85 10.02 -18.60
CA LYS A 643 -25.76 10.25 -19.57
C LYS A 643 -24.78 9.07 -19.60
N GLN A 644 -24.28 8.64 -18.44
CA GLN A 644 -23.33 7.53 -18.32
C GLN A 644 -23.92 6.19 -18.81
N LEU A 645 -25.11 5.82 -18.33
CA LEU A 645 -25.78 4.58 -18.71
C LEU A 645 -26.11 4.54 -20.21
N ARG A 646 -26.66 5.63 -20.77
CA ARG A 646 -26.99 5.71 -22.20
C ARG A 646 -25.76 5.54 -23.10
N HIS A 647 -24.61 6.05 -22.67
CA HIS A 647 -23.35 5.82 -23.37
C HIS A 647 -22.92 4.35 -23.29
N LEU A 648 -22.94 3.76 -22.09
CA LEU A 648 -22.57 2.36 -21.84
C LEU A 648 -23.36 1.37 -22.72
N ILE A 649 -24.68 1.55 -22.82
CA ILE A 649 -25.58 0.63 -23.51
C ILE A 649 -25.84 0.97 -24.98
N ALA A 650 -25.19 2.00 -25.53
CA ALA A 650 -25.32 2.39 -26.94
C ALA A 650 -24.75 1.34 -27.92
N GLY A 651 -23.82 0.51 -27.44
CA GLY A 651 -23.06 -0.44 -28.24
C GLY A 651 -21.70 0.11 -28.68
N GLY A 652 -20.66 -0.70 -28.54
CA GLY A 652 -19.25 -0.34 -28.77
C GLY A 652 -18.53 0.19 -27.53
N ASN A 653 -19.26 0.45 -26.44
CA ASN A 653 -18.72 1.00 -25.19
C ASN A 653 -18.85 0.00 -24.02
N GLU A 654 -19.65 -1.06 -24.17
CA GLU A 654 -20.00 -1.98 -23.09
C GLU A 654 -18.82 -2.87 -22.64
N PRO A 655 -18.82 -3.34 -21.38
CA PRO A 655 -17.97 -4.42 -20.91
C PRO A 655 -18.01 -5.65 -21.82
N PHE A 656 -16.85 -6.18 -22.18
CA PHE A 656 -16.72 -7.36 -23.07
C PHE A 656 -17.13 -8.71 -22.44
N ALA A 657 -17.71 -8.70 -21.24
CA ALA A 657 -18.32 -9.87 -20.58
C ALA A 657 -17.49 -11.16 -20.69
N CYS A 658 -16.22 -11.09 -20.28
CA CYS A 658 -15.22 -12.18 -20.35
C CYS A 658 -14.49 -12.28 -19.01
N VAL A 659 -14.18 -13.50 -18.52
CA VAL A 659 -13.52 -13.71 -17.22
C VAL A 659 -12.03 -13.38 -17.30
N GLY A 660 -11.55 -12.53 -16.38
CA GLY A 660 -10.14 -12.12 -16.28
C GLY A 660 -9.94 -11.01 -15.24
N CYS A 661 -8.83 -10.27 -15.33
CA CYS A 661 -8.50 -9.16 -14.42
C CYS A 661 -9.24 -7.87 -14.77
N TYR A 662 -10.57 -7.87 -14.65
CA TYR A 662 -11.47 -6.85 -15.20
C TYR A 662 -12.43 -6.32 -14.12
N TRP A 663 -11.89 -5.57 -13.19
CA TRP A 663 -12.52 -5.24 -11.90
C TRP A 663 -13.82 -4.45 -12.07
N GLY A 664 -13.83 -3.47 -12.98
CA GLY A 664 -14.99 -2.64 -13.29
C GLY A 664 -16.23 -3.41 -13.80
N HIS A 665 -16.11 -4.67 -14.25
CA HIS A 665 -17.26 -5.48 -14.66
C HIS A 665 -18.25 -5.71 -13.51
N ALA A 666 -17.76 -5.93 -12.30
CA ALA A 666 -18.60 -6.14 -11.13
C ALA A 666 -19.27 -4.84 -10.67
N VAL A 667 -18.54 -3.72 -10.71
CA VAL A 667 -19.09 -2.40 -10.38
C VAL A 667 -20.17 -1.98 -11.39
N VAL A 668 -20.01 -2.29 -12.69
CA VAL A 668 -21.09 -2.11 -13.68
C VAL A 668 -22.31 -2.94 -13.32
N ALA A 669 -22.15 -4.24 -13.02
CA ALA A 669 -23.28 -5.07 -12.60
C ALA A 669 -23.99 -4.48 -11.36
N SER A 670 -23.23 -4.09 -10.34
CA SER A 670 -23.76 -3.44 -9.13
C SER A 670 -24.56 -2.18 -9.46
N ALA A 671 -24.07 -1.36 -10.40
CA ALA A 671 -24.74 -0.13 -10.82
C ALA A 671 -26.03 -0.42 -11.60
N LEU A 672 -26.06 -1.40 -12.50
CA LEU A 672 -27.29 -1.77 -13.22
C LEU A 672 -28.38 -2.26 -12.24
N LEU A 673 -28.01 -3.01 -11.21
CA LEU A 673 -28.93 -3.43 -10.13
C LEU A 673 -29.46 -2.23 -9.34
N LEU A 674 -28.59 -1.31 -8.95
CA LEU A 674 -29.00 -0.11 -8.21
C LEU A 674 -29.90 0.80 -9.05
N ILE A 675 -29.58 0.97 -10.34
CA ILE A 675 -30.38 1.74 -11.30
C ILE A 675 -31.78 1.13 -11.43
N LYS A 676 -31.89 -0.19 -11.68
CA LYS A 676 -33.18 -0.89 -11.80
C LYS A 676 -34.08 -0.72 -10.57
N ASN A 677 -33.48 -0.58 -9.39
CA ASN A 677 -34.18 -0.36 -8.12
C ASN A 677 -34.32 1.11 -7.71
N THR A 678 -33.98 2.07 -8.58
CA THR A 678 -34.02 3.52 -8.31
C THR A 678 -34.98 4.21 -9.30
N PRO A 679 -36.27 4.36 -8.97
CA PRO A 679 -37.32 4.81 -9.90
C PRO A 679 -37.02 6.15 -10.58
N VAL A 680 -36.45 7.11 -9.85
CA VAL A 680 -36.10 8.46 -10.35
C VAL A 680 -35.02 8.46 -11.44
N VAL A 681 -34.38 7.31 -11.69
CA VAL A 681 -33.50 7.06 -12.84
C VAL A 681 -34.15 6.06 -13.79
N TYR A 682 -34.65 4.93 -13.27
CA TYR A 682 -35.15 3.83 -14.10
C TYR A 682 -36.39 4.18 -14.93
N ASP A 683 -37.30 5.01 -14.42
CA ASP A 683 -38.54 5.34 -15.13
C ASP A 683 -38.34 6.35 -16.27
N GLU A 684 -37.20 7.04 -16.30
CA GLU A 684 -36.74 7.88 -17.42
C GLU A 684 -36.12 7.07 -18.58
N LEU A 685 -35.98 5.74 -18.43
CA LEU A 685 -35.48 4.85 -19.48
C LEU A 685 -36.62 4.33 -20.37
N THR A 686 -36.39 4.38 -21.68
CA THR A 686 -37.23 3.75 -22.69
C THR A 686 -37.17 2.22 -22.61
N ALA A 687 -38.15 1.55 -23.23
CA ALA A 687 -38.17 0.08 -23.28
C ALA A 687 -36.95 -0.53 -23.99
N ASP A 688 -36.36 0.18 -24.97
CA ASP A 688 -35.13 -0.26 -25.68
C ASP A 688 -33.90 -0.16 -24.77
N GLU A 689 -33.78 0.94 -24.00
CA GLU A 689 -32.72 1.12 -23.00
C GLU A 689 -32.82 0.08 -21.88
N LYS A 690 -34.04 -0.27 -21.44
CA LYS A 690 -34.27 -1.34 -20.46
C LYS A 690 -33.89 -2.73 -21.01
N ASP A 691 -34.28 -3.07 -22.24
CA ASP A 691 -33.88 -4.32 -22.91
C ASP A 691 -32.35 -4.40 -23.06
N ARG A 692 -31.70 -3.32 -23.53
CA ARG A 692 -30.22 -3.25 -23.61
C ARG A 692 -29.53 -3.48 -22.27
N MET A 693 -30.07 -2.90 -21.19
CA MET A 693 -29.54 -3.09 -19.84
C MET A 693 -29.68 -4.54 -19.36
N ASP A 694 -30.84 -5.17 -19.60
CA ASP A 694 -31.07 -6.58 -19.30
C ASP A 694 -30.11 -7.50 -20.09
N TRP A 695 -29.87 -7.21 -21.38
CA TRP A 695 -28.94 -7.99 -22.20
C TRP A 695 -27.48 -7.83 -21.79
N LEU A 696 -27.06 -6.63 -21.34
CA LEU A 696 -25.73 -6.44 -20.76
C LEU A 696 -25.56 -7.24 -19.45
N MET A 697 -26.56 -7.23 -18.57
CA MET A 697 -26.53 -8.04 -17.35
C MET A 697 -26.50 -9.55 -17.66
N ARG A 698 -27.25 -10.02 -18.66
CA ARG A 698 -27.20 -11.42 -19.14
C ARG A 698 -25.80 -11.82 -19.61
N GLY A 699 -25.10 -10.94 -20.32
CA GLY A 699 -23.71 -11.17 -20.75
C GLY A 699 -22.76 -11.32 -19.58
N LEU A 700 -22.79 -10.37 -18.64
CA LEU A 700 -21.97 -10.39 -17.43
C LEU A 700 -22.23 -11.66 -16.59
N ALA A 701 -23.50 -12.01 -16.38
CA ALA A 701 -23.89 -13.21 -15.64
C ALA A 701 -23.37 -14.51 -16.28
N ILE A 702 -23.41 -14.63 -17.62
CA ILE A 702 -22.87 -15.77 -18.36
C ILE A 702 -21.36 -15.90 -18.20
N ALA A 703 -20.62 -14.79 -18.17
CA ALA A 703 -19.20 -14.80 -17.79
C ALA A 703 -18.98 -15.27 -16.35
N GLY A 704 -19.83 -14.83 -15.41
CA GLY A 704 -19.83 -15.32 -14.03
C GLY A 704 -20.01 -16.84 -13.92
N ASN A 705 -20.97 -17.42 -14.66
CA ASN A 705 -21.22 -18.85 -14.70
C ASN A 705 -20.00 -19.63 -15.27
N TRP A 706 -19.43 -19.18 -16.38
CA TRP A 706 -18.18 -19.73 -16.92
C TRP A 706 -17.05 -19.72 -15.86
N GLY A 707 -16.83 -18.56 -15.25
CA GLY A 707 -15.75 -18.31 -14.30
C GLY A 707 -15.89 -19.07 -12.99
N PHE A 708 -17.09 -19.21 -12.42
CA PHE A 708 -17.24 -19.68 -11.04
C PHE A 708 -18.17 -20.88 -10.82
N ASN A 709 -18.79 -21.46 -11.84
CA ASN A 709 -19.50 -22.73 -11.67
C ASN A 709 -18.54 -23.87 -11.27
N ASP A 710 -18.97 -24.72 -10.34
CA ASP A 710 -18.25 -25.91 -9.85
C ASP A 710 -17.89 -26.91 -10.97
N GLU A 711 -18.75 -27.06 -11.98
CA GLU A 711 -18.54 -27.98 -13.12
C GLU A 711 -17.60 -27.39 -14.20
N ASN A 712 -17.08 -26.17 -13.98
CA ASN A 712 -16.09 -25.53 -14.84
C ASN A 712 -14.74 -25.44 -14.12
N ASN A 713 -13.65 -25.76 -14.82
CA ASN A 713 -12.28 -25.55 -14.33
C ASN A 713 -11.40 -24.93 -15.44
N TYR A 714 -11.91 -23.87 -16.07
CA TYR A 714 -11.18 -23.05 -17.04
C TYR A 714 -10.25 -22.06 -16.33
N SER A 715 -9.07 -21.83 -16.91
CA SER A 715 -8.06 -20.84 -16.46
C SER A 715 -8.09 -19.53 -17.27
N THR A 716 -9.20 -19.30 -17.97
CA THR A 716 -9.40 -18.26 -18.98
C THR A 716 -10.88 -17.86 -19.06
N GLY A 717 -11.20 -16.76 -19.73
CA GLY A 717 -12.56 -16.39 -20.15
C GLY A 717 -12.91 -16.91 -21.55
N PHE A 718 -13.86 -16.24 -22.23
CA PHE A 718 -14.26 -16.58 -23.59
C PHE A 718 -13.24 -16.17 -24.66
N ASP A 719 -12.33 -15.24 -24.34
CA ASP A 719 -11.21 -14.82 -25.20
C ASP A 719 -10.09 -15.88 -25.32
N LEU A 720 -10.16 -16.94 -24.52
CA LEU A 720 -9.16 -18.01 -24.40
C LEU A 720 -7.75 -17.50 -24.01
N MET A 721 -7.67 -16.31 -23.39
CA MET A 721 -6.45 -15.74 -22.80
C MET A 721 -6.32 -16.20 -21.33
N GLY A 722 -5.17 -16.78 -20.96
CA GLY A 722 -4.95 -17.34 -19.63
C GLY A 722 -4.39 -16.35 -18.61
N ASN A 723 -5.11 -16.13 -17.51
CA ASN A 723 -4.55 -15.61 -16.25
C ASN A 723 -5.47 -15.88 -15.03
N PHE A 724 -6.54 -16.65 -15.23
CA PHE A 724 -7.61 -16.81 -14.25
C PHE A 724 -7.43 -18.11 -13.44
N GLY A 725 -7.81 -18.07 -12.17
CA GLY A 725 -7.87 -19.27 -11.35
C GLY A 725 -8.79 -19.09 -10.13
N LYS A 726 -9.75 -20.01 -10.00
CA LYS A 726 -10.91 -19.90 -9.11
C LYS A 726 -10.58 -19.84 -7.61
N GLY A 727 -9.43 -20.36 -7.19
CA GLY A 727 -9.13 -20.66 -5.78
C GLY A 727 -8.00 -19.88 -5.11
N TRP A 728 -7.25 -19.04 -5.84
CA TRP A 728 -6.02 -18.42 -5.29
C TRP A 728 -5.98 -16.89 -5.27
N ASN A 729 -6.70 -16.20 -6.17
CA ASN A 729 -6.71 -14.74 -6.18
C ASN A 729 -8.07 -14.16 -5.74
N PRO A 730 -8.15 -13.36 -4.66
CA PRO A 730 -9.39 -12.74 -4.20
C PRO A 730 -10.05 -11.87 -5.26
N ASN A 731 -9.28 -11.05 -5.98
CA ASN A 731 -9.83 -10.06 -6.93
C ASN A 731 -10.69 -10.70 -8.03
N TYR A 732 -10.29 -11.87 -8.56
CA TYR A 732 -11.09 -12.61 -9.54
C TYR A 732 -12.42 -13.12 -8.97
N ARG A 733 -12.40 -13.62 -7.73
CA ARG A 733 -13.56 -14.14 -7.01
C ARG A 733 -14.53 -13.00 -6.69
N ASN A 734 -13.98 -11.91 -6.14
CA ASN A 734 -14.68 -10.68 -5.82
C ASN A 734 -15.31 -10.06 -7.08
N THR A 735 -14.71 -10.20 -8.26
CA THR A 735 -15.34 -9.79 -9.53
C THR A 735 -16.51 -10.70 -9.92
N TYR A 736 -16.23 -11.95 -10.30
CA TYR A 736 -17.22 -12.73 -11.07
C TYR A 736 -18.25 -13.47 -10.22
N LEU A 737 -17.94 -13.79 -8.95
CA LEU A 737 -18.96 -14.34 -8.05
C LEU A 737 -19.94 -13.25 -7.62
N SER A 738 -19.46 -12.01 -7.40
CA SER A 738 -20.32 -10.84 -7.16
C SER A 738 -21.24 -10.55 -8.34
N ILE A 739 -20.78 -10.76 -9.58
CA ILE A 739 -21.64 -10.62 -10.76
C ILE A 739 -22.79 -11.64 -10.75
N VAL A 740 -22.55 -12.90 -10.41
CA VAL A 740 -23.63 -13.92 -10.33
C VAL A 740 -24.62 -13.59 -9.20
N LEU A 741 -24.10 -13.22 -8.04
CA LEU A 741 -24.90 -12.72 -6.91
C LEU A 741 -25.78 -11.52 -7.30
N THR A 742 -25.17 -10.51 -7.91
CA THR A 742 -25.85 -9.28 -8.36
C THR A 742 -26.89 -9.58 -9.43
N ALA A 743 -26.60 -10.49 -10.37
CA ALA A 743 -27.55 -10.96 -11.36
C ALA A 743 -28.73 -11.72 -10.73
N SER A 744 -28.51 -12.45 -9.63
CA SER A 744 -29.58 -13.14 -8.89
C SER A 744 -30.52 -12.13 -8.24
N MET A 745 -29.99 -11.07 -7.65
CA MET A 745 -30.80 -9.94 -7.15
C MET A 745 -31.48 -9.15 -8.27
N TYR A 746 -30.92 -9.16 -9.49
CA TYR A 746 -31.43 -8.40 -10.64
C TYR A 746 -32.59 -9.09 -11.37
N PHE A 747 -32.52 -10.41 -11.59
CA PHE A 747 -33.55 -11.20 -12.29
C PHE A 747 -34.42 -12.03 -11.33
N GLY A 748 -33.95 -12.28 -10.12
CA GLY A 748 -34.43 -13.37 -9.27
C GLY A 748 -33.69 -14.69 -9.58
N PRO A 749 -33.50 -15.57 -8.59
CA PRO A 749 -32.68 -16.78 -8.76
C PRO A 749 -33.27 -17.78 -9.75
N GLU A 750 -34.61 -17.90 -9.82
CA GLU A 750 -35.28 -18.79 -10.77
C GLU A 750 -35.08 -18.34 -12.23
N GLU A 751 -35.24 -17.05 -12.53
CA GLU A 751 -34.98 -16.53 -13.88
C GLU A 751 -33.48 -16.62 -14.21
N LEU A 752 -32.59 -16.38 -13.26
CA LEU A 752 -31.14 -16.49 -13.50
C LEU A 752 -30.72 -17.93 -13.83
N ASP A 753 -31.25 -18.94 -13.14
CA ASP A 753 -30.95 -20.34 -13.47
C ASP A 753 -31.62 -20.77 -14.79
N GLU A 754 -32.78 -20.21 -15.15
CA GLU A 754 -33.36 -20.35 -16.50
C GLU A 754 -32.48 -19.69 -17.57
N ILE A 755 -31.92 -18.49 -17.33
CA ILE A 755 -30.98 -17.79 -18.22
C ILE A 755 -29.77 -18.68 -18.53
N PHE A 756 -29.23 -19.37 -17.54
CA PHE A 756 -28.11 -20.29 -17.73
C PHE A 756 -28.54 -21.58 -18.44
N THR A 757 -29.55 -22.29 -17.93
CA THR A 757 -29.96 -23.60 -18.46
C THR A 757 -30.59 -23.53 -19.86
N SER A 758 -31.20 -22.40 -20.23
CA SER A 758 -31.78 -22.17 -21.56
C SER A 758 -30.79 -21.60 -22.58
N PHE A 759 -29.60 -21.16 -22.16
CA PHE A 759 -28.61 -20.44 -22.97
C PHE A 759 -28.45 -21.01 -24.40
N ASP A 760 -28.65 -20.19 -25.42
CA ASP A 760 -28.46 -20.53 -26.83
C ASP A 760 -27.53 -19.51 -27.49
N TYR A 761 -26.37 -19.98 -27.93
CA TYR A 761 -25.28 -19.14 -28.41
C TYR A 761 -25.69 -18.31 -29.63
N ASP A 762 -26.37 -18.93 -30.60
CA ASP A 762 -26.76 -18.25 -31.83
C ASP A 762 -27.77 -17.12 -31.55
N THR A 763 -28.68 -17.32 -30.59
CA THR A 763 -29.62 -16.30 -30.12
C THR A 763 -28.90 -15.13 -29.45
N TYR A 764 -27.94 -15.41 -28.57
CA TYR A 764 -27.16 -14.38 -27.88
C TYR A 764 -26.30 -13.56 -28.85
N ILE A 765 -25.56 -14.22 -29.76
CA ILE A 765 -24.74 -13.54 -30.77
C ILE A 765 -25.60 -12.66 -31.67
N ALA A 766 -26.72 -13.18 -32.21
CA ALA A 766 -27.61 -12.40 -33.07
C ALA A 766 -28.20 -11.16 -32.35
N LYS A 767 -28.48 -11.27 -31.04
CA LYS A 767 -28.96 -10.13 -30.25
C LYS A 767 -27.85 -9.13 -29.95
N TYR A 768 -26.63 -9.55 -29.64
CA TYR A 768 -25.51 -8.62 -29.47
C TYR A 768 -25.11 -7.93 -30.79
N GLU A 769 -25.24 -8.60 -31.94
CA GLU A 769 -25.13 -7.98 -33.27
C GLU A 769 -26.21 -6.92 -33.50
N GLU A 770 -27.47 -7.18 -33.10
CA GLU A 770 -28.58 -6.23 -33.17
C GLU A 770 -28.36 -5.00 -32.26
N LEU A 771 -27.87 -5.21 -31.04
CA LEU A 771 -27.63 -4.15 -30.06
C LEU A 771 -26.37 -3.33 -30.36
N GLY A 772 -25.45 -3.86 -31.16
CA GLY A 772 -24.15 -3.26 -31.47
C GLY A 772 -23.07 -3.52 -30.41
N PHE A 773 -23.21 -4.59 -29.62
CA PHE A 773 -22.30 -4.90 -28.50
C PHE A 773 -21.01 -5.57 -28.99
N THR A 774 -20.16 -4.79 -29.68
CA THR A 774 -18.96 -5.28 -30.35
C THR A 774 -17.88 -5.79 -29.40
N ASN A 775 -17.81 -5.29 -28.16
CA ASN A 775 -16.81 -5.72 -27.19
C ASN A 775 -17.13 -7.13 -26.69
N ILE A 776 -18.41 -7.43 -26.43
CA ILE A 776 -18.87 -8.79 -26.07
C ILE A 776 -18.65 -9.75 -27.24
N LEU A 777 -19.02 -9.35 -28.46
CA LEU A 777 -18.82 -10.16 -29.66
C LEU A 777 -17.33 -10.49 -29.90
N ALA A 778 -16.42 -9.56 -29.62
CA ALA A 778 -14.98 -9.74 -29.83
C ALA A 778 -14.37 -10.85 -28.96
N THR A 779 -14.93 -11.13 -27.77
CA THR A 779 -14.45 -12.21 -26.90
C THR A 779 -15.29 -13.49 -27.07
N TRP A 780 -16.61 -13.40 -27.15
CA TRP A 780 -17.51 -14.57 -27.23
C TRP A 780 -17.34 -15.39 -28.51
N THR A 781 -16.98 -14.74 -29.62
CA THR A 781 -16.73 -15.44 -30.89
C THR A 781 -15.44 -16.27 -30.90
N VAL A 782 -14.56 -16.08 -29.91
CA VAL A 782 -13.26 -16.79 -29.81
C VAL A 782 -13.44 -18.17 -29.18
N ALA A 783 -14.16 -18.29 -28.06
CA ALA A 783 -14.58 -19.57 -27.48
C ALA A 783 -15.56 -20.31 -28.41
N GLY A 784 -16.53 -19.58 -28.97
CA GLY A 784 -17.50 -20.10 -29.91
C GLY A 784 -18.54 -21.07 -29.32
N LYS A 785 -19.50 -21.44 -30.17
CA LYS A 785 -20.72 -22.18 -29.78
C LYS A 785 -20.45 -23.46 -28.99
N ASP A 786 -19.66 -24.37 -29.55
CA ASP A 786 -19.53 -25.73 -29.02
C ASP A 786 -18.98 -25.73 -27.59
N LEU A 787 -17.94 -24.93 -27.33
CA LEU A 787 -17.27 -24.81 -26.04
C LEU A 787 -18.13 -24.04 -25.02
N MET A 788 -18.83 -22.98 -25.43
CA MET A 788 -19.71 -22.23 -24.53
C MET A 788 -20.95 -23.06 -24.12
N GLU A 789 -21.61 -23.74 -25.06
CA GLU A 789 -22.83 -24.50 -24.76
C GLU A 789 -22.58 -25.86 -24.10
N ASN A 790 -21.52 -26.58 -24.50
CA ASN A 790 -21.32 -27.99 -24.12
C ASN A 790 -20.04 -28.24 -23.32
N GLY A 791 -19.21 -27.21 -23.13
CA GLY A 791 -17.91 -27.33 -22.47
C GLY A 791 -16.90 -28.16 -23.27
N GLY A 792 -16.02 -28.85 -22.55
CA GLY A 792 -14.88 -29.58 -23.08
C GLY A 792 -13.54 -28.92 -22.73
N GLU A 793 -12.46 -29.44 -23.33
CA GLU A 793 -11.09 -28.96 -23.12
C GLU A 793 -10.83 -27.65 -23.86
N CYS A 794 -10.25 -26.67 -23.15
CA CYS A 794 -9.80 -25.40 -23.70
C CYS A 794 -8.30 -25.45 -24.02
N THR A 795 -7.87 -24.77 -25.08
CA THR A 795 -6.45 -24.47 -25.36
C THR A 795 -6.27 -22.96 -25.34
N LEU A 796 -5.26 -22.47 -24.61
CA LEU A 796 -4.99 -21.04 -24.50
C LEU A 796 -4.50 -20.47 -25.83
N LEU A 797 -4.95 -19.27 -26.16
CA LEU A 797 -4.44 -18.48 -27.29
C LEU A 797 -3.32 -17.51 -26.86
N GLY A 798 -3.08 -17.34 -25.56
CA GLY A 798 -2.11 -16.42 -24.99
C GLY A 798 -2.32 -16.28 -23.47
N GLY A 799 -1.63 -15.31 -22.87
CA GLY A 799 -1.77 -14.96 -21.45
C GLY A 799 -2.16 -13.49 -21.25
N ILE A 800 -2.85 -13.17 -20.15
CA ILE A 800 -3.21 -11.79 -19.78
C ILE A 800 -2.23 -11.25 -18.74
N GLY A 801 -1.77 -10.01 -18.89
CA GLY A 801 -0.91 -9.34 -17.91
C GLY A 801 0.40 -10.09 -17.64
N LEU A 802 0.82 -10.15 -16.37
CA LEU A 802 2.05 -10.84 -15.95
C LEU A 802 1.89 -12.37 -15.80
N SER A 803 0.91 -12.99 -16.46
CA SER A 803 0.77 -14.45 -16.45
C SER A 803 1.99 -15.13 -17.09
N HIS A 804 2.37 -16.28 -16.56
CA HIS A 804 3.35 -17.19 -17.18
C HIS A 804 2.69 -18.18 -18.17
N MET A 805 1.47 -17.86 -18.62
CA MET A 805 0.64 -18.73 -19.45
C MET A 805 0.88 -18.42 -20.93
N GLU A 806 1.13 -19.45 -21.73
CA GLU A 806 1.53 -19.31 -23.13
C GLU A 806 0.49 -19.92 -24.09
N ALA A 807 0.46 -19.40 -25.32
CA ALA A 807 -0.39 -19.93 -26.39
C ALA A 807 -0.07 -21.42 -26.66
N GLY A 808 -1.11 -22.24 -26.77
CA GLY A 808 -1.02 -23.68 -26.95
C GLY A 808 -0.96 -24.51 -25.66
N GLN A 809 -0.89 -23.88 -24.48
CA GLN A 809 -1.02 -24.59 -23.20
C GLN A 809 -2.50 -24.97 -22.92
N PRO A 810 -2.77 -26.00 -22.09
CA PRO A 810 -4.13 -26.34 -21.68
C PRO A 810 -4.78 -25.20 -20.87
N GLY A 811 -5.95 -24.74 -21.30
CA GLY A 811 -6.76 -23.71 -20.64
C GLY A 811 -7.79 -24.26 -19.65
N GLY A 812 -7.63 -25.53 -19.25
CA GLY A 812 -8.58 -26.25 -18.40
C GLY A 812 -9.68 -26.98 -19.15
N THR A 813 -10.68 -27.45 -18.41
CA THR A 813 -11.83 -28.20 -18.93
C THR A 813 -13.07 -27.92 -18.07
N GLY A 814 -14.26 -28.11 -18.63
CA GLY A 814 -15.52 -27.79 -17.95
C GLY A 814 -16.75 -28.25 -18.73
N ALA A 815 -17.93 -27.87 -18.24
CA ALA A 815 -19.23 -28.19 -18.82
C ALA A 815 -19.86 -27.03 -19.63
N GLY A 816 -19.20 -25.87 -19.69
CA GLY A 816 -19.70 -24.68 -20.39
C GLY A 816 -20.68 -23.88 -19.51
N VAL A 817 -21.54 -23.07 -20.11
CA VAL A 817 -22.48 -22.19 -19.39
C VAL A 817 -23.93 -22.65 -19.42
N LYS A 818 -24.26 -23.70 -20.21
CA LYS A 818 -25.63 -24.20 -20.36
C LYS A 818 -26.03 -25.19 -19.25
N ILE A 819 -25.79 -24.80 -18.02
CA ILE A 819 -25.95 -25.62 -16.81
C ILE A 819 -26.48 -24.77 -15.64
N PRO A 820 -27.17 -25.37 -14.66
CA PRO A 820 -27.54 -24.67 -13.43
C PRO A 820 -26.30 -24.10 -12.73
N PHE A 821 -26.41 -22.92 -12.12
CA PHE A 821 -25.28 -22.36 -11.38
C PHE A 821 -25.11 -23.05 -10.02
N LYS A 822 -23.89 -23.52 -9.76
CA LYS A 822 -23.47 -24.01 -8.43
C LYS A 822 -22.07 -23.50 -8.10
N TYR A 823 -21.91 -23.02 -6.87
CA TYR A 823 -20.66 -22.61 -6.27
C TYR A 823 -20.50 -23.24 -4.89
N ASN A 824 -19.52 -24.11 -4.71
CA ASN A 824 -19.40 -25.03 -3.57
C ASN A 824 -20.71 -25.79 -3.26
N GLY A 825 -21.53 -26.07 -4.28
CA GLY A 825 -22.86 -26.69 -4.15
C GLY A 825 -24.04 -25.73 -3.89
N HIS A 826 -23.80 -24.45 -3.63
CA HIS A 826 -24.83 -23.43 -3.41
C HIS A 826 -25.23 -22.75 -4.73
N GLY A 827 -26.52 -22.49 -4.95
CA GLY A 827 -27.01 -21.88 -6.20
C GLY A 827 -27.22 -20.37 -6.10
N PRO A 828 -27.76 -19.74 -7.15
CA PRO A 828 -28.05 -18.30 -7.14
C PRO A 828 -29.08 -17.91 -6.08
N GLU A 829 -29.88 -18.86 -5.57
CA GLU A 829 -30.82 -18.67 -4.47
C GLU A 829 -30.18 -18.30 -3.12
N ASP A 830 -28.89 -18.59 -2.92
CA ASP A 830 -28.21 -18.46 -1.62
C ASP A 830 -27.19 -17.30 -1.62
N ILE A 831 -27.70 -16.09 -1.90
CA ILE A 831 -26.86 -14.88 -2.05
C ILE A 831 -26.06 -14.54 -0.78
N GLU A 832 -26.59 -14.82 0.41
CA GLU A 832 -25.88 -14.62 1.67
C GLU A 832 -24.62 -15.51 1.74
N TYR A 833 -24.75 -16.81 1.45
CA TYR A 833 -23.61 -17.72 1.39
C TYR A 833 -22.56 -17.29 0.37
N LEU A 834 -23.00 -16.86 -0.84
CA LEU A 834 -22.09 -16.41 -1.89
C LEU A 834 -21.27 -15.19 -1.46
N PHE A 835 -21.90 -14.19 -0.84
CA PHE A 835 -21.21 -12.97 -0.40
C PHE A 835 -20.39 -13.19 0.88
N LYS A 836 -20.89 -13.95 1.87
CA LYS A 836 -20.12 -14.39 3.04
C LYS A 836 -18.81 -15.05 2.64
N ASN A 837 -18.85 -15.92 1.62
CA ASN A 837 -17.67 -16.56 1.06
C ASN A 837 -16.62 -15.58 0.51
N LEU A 838 -17.04 -14.45 -0.06
CA LEU A 838 -16.15 -13.38 -0.52
C LEU A 838 -15.52 -12.63 0.66
N VAL A 839 -16.35 -12.26 1.64
CA VAL A 839 -15.92 -11.54 2.85
C VAL A 839 -14.91 -12.35 3.65
N GLU A 840 -15.21 -13.62 3.97
CA GLU A 840 -14.34 -14.52 4.75
C GLU A 840 -12.98 -14.79 4.10
N PHE A 841 -12.90 -14.72 2.76
CA PHE A 841 -11.67 -14.96 2.01
C PHE A 841 -10.86 -13.68 1.78
N THR A 842 -11.53 -12.54 1.69
CA THR A 842 -10.88 -11.23 1.54
C THR A 842 -10.37 -10.76 2.88
N TYR A 843 -11.22 -10.60 3.89
CA TYR A 843 -10.92 -9.96 5.17
C TYR A 843 -10.48 -10.97 6.25
N LYS A 844 -9.47 -11.79 5.93
CA LYS A 844 -9.20 -13.05 6.65
C LYS A 844 -8.07 -13.01 7.68
N TRP A 845 -7.29 -11.93 7.76
CA TRP A 845 -6.09 -11.84 8.58
C TRP A 845 -6.21 -10.82 9.72
N GLN A 846 -5.36 -10.94 10.74
CA GLN A 846 -5.10 -9.82 11.65
C GLN A 846 -4.29 -8.73 10.94
N VAL A 847 -4.62 -7.47 11.25
CA VAL A 847 -3.88 -6.29 10.77
C VAL A 847 -2.47 -6.29 11.32
N ILE A 848 -1.52 -6.17 10.39
CA ILE A 848 -0.11 -5.91 10.65
C ILE A 848 0.33 -4.71 9.80
N SER A 849 1.18 -3.87 10.39
CA SER A 849 1.75 -2.68 9.72
C SER A 849 2.90 -3.00 8.80
N GLU A 850 3.56 -4.14 9.03
CA GLU A 850 4.65 -4.67 8.20
C GLU A 850 4.50 -6.18 7.97
N PHE A 851 4.98 -6.67 6.83
CA PHE A 851 4.95 -8.09 6.46
C PHE A 851 6.24 -8.47 5.72
N GLY A 852 6.73 -9.69 5.96
CA GLY A 852 8.01 -10.18 5.45
C GLY A 852 9.12 -10.21 6.51
N THR A 853 10.37 -10.11 6.07
CA THR A 853 11.56 -10.09 6.96
C THR A 853 12.23 -8.72 6.90
N PRO A 854 12.27 -7.94 7.99
CA PRO A 854 12.92 -6.63 8.01
C PRO A 854 14.34 -6.65 7.42
N GLY A 855 14.60 -5.73 6.49
CA GLY A 855 15.88 -5.61 5.78
C GLY A 855 16.09 -6.56 4.60
N ALA A 856 15.10 -7.38 4.23
CA ALA A 856 15.09 -8.11 2.95
C ALA A 856 14.33 -7.31 1.87
N ASP A 857 14.65 -7.57 0.59
CA ASP A 857 14.00 -6.89 -0.55
C ASP A 857 12.47 -7.09 -0.61
N ASP A 858 11.95 -8.14 0.05
CA ASP A 858 10.54 -8.51 0.14
C ASP A 858 9.84 -8.04 1.43
N HIS A 859 10.49 -7.17 2.21
CA HIS A 859 9.91 -6.51 3.38
C HIS A 859 8.94 -5.41 2.93
N THR A 860 7.72 -5.43 3.46
CA THR A 860 6.67 -4.46 3.17
C THR A 860 6.20 -3.77 4.43
N TYR A 861 5.97 -2.47 4.38
CA TYR A 861 5.75 -1.62 5.57
C TYR A 861 5.10 -0.28 5.20
N ILE A 862 4.49 0.38 6.19
CA ILE A 862 3.94 1.74 6.05
C ILE A 862 5.09 2.77 5.99
N LEU A 863 5.12 3.57 4.92
CA LEU A 863 6.23 4.48 4.57
C LEU A 863 6.42 5.62 5.55
N SER A 864 5.35 6.09 6.21
CA SER A 864 5.45 7.09 7.27
C SER A 864 6.02 6.55 8.59
N GLY A 865 6.21 5.23 8.71
CA GLY A 865 6.64 4.56 9.93
C GLY A 865 5.56 4.49 11.03
N LYS A 866 4.33 4.92 10.75
CA LYS A 866 3.20 4.78 11.68
C LYS A 866 2.68 3.34 11.69
N THR A 867 2.25 2.88 12.85
CA THR A 867 1.44 1.68 13.01
C THR A 867 -0.01 1.95 12.57
N SER A 868 -0.67 0.97 11.94
CA SER A 868 -2.09 0.98 11.64
C SER A 868 -2.91 1.18 12.92
N PRO A 869 -3.97 2.00 12.94
CA PRO A 869 -4.87 2.15 14.09
C PRO A 869 -5.55 0.84 14.51
N TYR A 870 -5.54 -0.15 13.61
CA TYR A 870 -6.21 -1.43 13.75
C TYR A 870 -5.26 -2.61 14.04
N GLU A 871 -3.98 -2.36 14.32
CA GLU A 871 -2.97 -3.40 14.58
C GLU A 871 -3.47 -4.51 15.52
N GLY A 872 -3.32 -5.77 15.08
CA GLY A 872 -3.79 -6.96 15.79
C GLY A 872 -5.28 -7.28 15.66
N GLN A 873 -6.11 -6.41 15.09
CA GLN A 873 -7.54 -6.67 14.88
C GLN A 873 -7.78 -7.53 13.64
N MET A 874 -8.79 -8.41 13.67
CA MET A 874 -9.21 -9.19 12.51
C MET A 874 -9.89 -8.31 11.44
N GLY A 875 -9.51 -8.53 10.19
CA GLY A 875 -10.11 -7.86 9.02
C GLY A 875 -9.11 -7.50 7.93
N MET A 876 -7.80 -7.61 8.15
CA MET A 876 -6.82 -7.28 7.10
C MET A 876 -7.04 -8.11 5.83
N MET A 877 -6.99 -7.42 4.70
CA MET A 877 -7.15 -8.03 3.39
C MET A 877 -6.06 -9.08 3.12
N ASN A 878 -6.48 -10.23 2.60
CA ASN A 878 -5.67 -11.39 2.21
C ASN A 878 -4.47 -10.97 1.34
N GLU A 879 -4.67 -9.95 0.51
CA GLU A 879 -3.75 -9.33 -0.42
C GLU A 879 -2.50 -8.73 0.24
N PHE A 880 -2.55 -8.33 1.52
CA PHE A 880 -1.39 -7.86 2.30
C PHE A 880 -0.56 -9.00 2.90
N ALA A 881 -1.04 -10.25 2.86
CA ALA A 881 -0.27 -11.41 3.29
C ALA A 881 -0.60 -12.62 2.42
N SER A 882 -0.20 -12.52 1.15
CA SER A 882 -0.43 -13.53 0.11
C SER A 882 0.88 -13.91 -0.60
N SER A 883 0.79 -14.63 -1.72
CA SER A 883 1.95 -15.03 -2.50
C SER A 883 1.70 -15.03 -4.01
N ASP A 884 2.71 -14.70 -4.82
CA ASP A 884 2.63 -14.59 -6.29
C ASP A 884 2.62 -15.95 -7.04
N GLY A 885 2.39 -17.08 -6.36
CA GLY A 885 2.17 -18.36 -7.04
C GLY A 885 3.39 -18.92 -7.80
N GLY A 886 4.58 -18.91 -7.19
CA GLY A 886 5.76 -19.64 -7.68
C GLY A 886 6.39 -19.01 -8.93
N SER A 887 7.06 -17.87 -8.75
CA SER A 887 7.58 -16.99 -9.81
C SER A 887 8.64 -17.58 -10.78
N GLY A 888 8.99 -18.88 -10.66
CA GLY A 888 10.00 -19.57 -11.48
C GLY A 888 11.45 -19.08 -11.30
N LYS A 889 11.64 -17.94 -10.63
CA LYS A 889 12.91 -17.31 -10.26
C LYS A 889 13.13 -17.57 -8.77
N GLY A 890 14.33 -18.00 -8.39
CA GLY A 890 14.64 -18.44 -7.02
C GLY A 890 14.77 -17.31 -6.00
N GLY A 891 13.70 -16.54 -5.79
CA GLY A 891 13.57 -15.46 -4.80
C GLY A 891 12.34 -15.63 -3.93
N SER A 892 11.94 -14.56 -3.22
CA SER A 892 10.73 -14.59 -2.41
C SER A 892 9.46 -14.70 -3.27
N ASN A 893 8.46 -15.38 -2.72
CA ASN A 893 7.11 -15.45 -3.29
C ASN A 893 6.12 -14.53 -2.53
N ILE A 894 6.55 -13.70 -1.58
CA ILE A 894 5.66 -12.78 -0.84
C ILE A 894 4.94 -11.83 -1.81
N ARG A 895 3.64 -11.64 -1.56
CA ARG A 895 2.81 -10.62 -2.21
C ARG A 895 2.06 -9.83 -1.14
N SER A 896 2.38 -8.54 -1.04
CA SER A 896 1.70 -7.57 -0.17
C SER A 896 1.68 -6.20 -0.84
N ARG A 897 0.50 -5.72 -1.24
CA ARG A 897 0.34 -4.44 -1.97
C ARG A 897 -1.02 -3.80 -1.72
N CYS A 898 -1.03 -2.47 -1.65
CA CYS A 898 -2.26 -1.68 -1.65
C CYS A 898 -3.03 -1.86 -2.96
N THR A 899 -2.37 -2.02 -4.12
CA THR A 899 -3.08 -2.17 -5.41
C THR A 899 -4.03 -3.37 -5.41
N TYR A 900 -3.56 -4.54 -4.97
CA TYR A 900 -4.41 -5.73 -4.91
C TYR A 900 -5.50 -5.63 -3.84
N GLY A 901 -5.26 -4.91 -2.73
CA GLY A 901 -6.33 -4.58 -1.77
C GLY A 901 -7.39 -3.66 -2.38
N TYR A 902 -6.96 -2.62 -3.12
CA TYR A 902 -7.83 -1.68 -3.80
C TYR A 902 -8.72 -2.36 -4.86
N ASP A 903 -8.17 -3.30 -5.63
CA ASP A 903 -8.92 -4.11 -6.60
C ASP A 903 -10.10 -4.86 -5.95
N SER A 904 -9.98 -5.29 -4.68
CA SER A 904 -11.07 -5.90 -3.92
C SER A 904 -12.00 -4.86 -3.28
N TYR A 905 -11.45 -3.76 -2.78
CA TYR A 905 -12.18 -2.66 -2.16
C TYR A 905 -13.18 -2.00 -3.12
N GLU A 906 -12.75 -1.61 -4.33
CA GLU A 906 -13.63 -0.92 -5.29
C GLU A 906 -14.82 -1.79 -5.70
N ILE A 907 -14.62 -3.11 -5.80
CA ILE A 907 -15.69 -4.04 -6.11
C ILE A 907 -16.62 -4.20 -4.90
N LEU A 908 -16.08 -4.64 -3.76
CA LEU A 908 -16.90 -5.09 -2.64
C LEU A 908 -17.68 -3.96 -1.97
N VAL A 909 -17.22 -2.71 -1.98
CA VAL A 909 -17.97 -1.57 -1.41
C VAL A 909 -19.31 -1.35 -2.14
N SER A 910 -19.35 -1.53 -3.47
CA SER A 910 -20.59 -1.43 -4.27
C SER A 910 -21.54 -2.62 -4.06
N VAL A 911 -20.96 -3.83 -3.97
CA VAL A 911 -21.72 -5.07 -3.78
C VAL A 911 -22.33 -5.10 -2.38
N TYR A 912 -21.56 -4.74 -1.36
CA TYR A 912 -22.00 -4.65 0.03
C TYR A 912 -23.12 -3.62 0.22
N ALA A 913 -23.04 -2.47 -0.46
CA ALA A 913 -24.10 -1.47 -0.46
C ALA A 913 -25.41 -2.04 -1.02
N ASN A 914 -25.37 -2.71 -2.19
CA ASN A 914 -26.55 -3.38 -2.75
C ASN A 914 -27.11 -4.47 -1.81
N MET A 915 -26.23 -5.27 -1.19
CA MET A 915 -26.64 -6.33 -0.25
C MET A 915 -27.38 -5.77 0.98
N LYS A 916 -26.94 -4.63 1.54
CA LYS A 916 -27.65 -3.94 2.64
C LYS A 916 -28.95 -3.27 2.17
N LEU A 917 -28.91 -2.57 1.02
CA LEU A 917 -30.04 -1.77 0.50
C LEU A 917 -31.23 -2.60 0.00
N LEU A 918 -31.00 -3.84 -0.41
CA LEU A 918 -31.97 -4.66 -1.15
C LEU A 918 -32.24 -6.01 -0.45
N GLY A 919 -32.09 -6.08 0.87
CA GLY A 919 -32.52 -7.23 1.66
C GLY A 919 -31.60 -8.47 1.61
N GLY A 920 -30.36 -8.34 1.14
CA GLY A 920 -29.43 -9.47 0.94
C GLY A 920 -28.49 -9.80 2.10
N TRP A 921 -28.38 -8.94 3.12
CA TRP A 921 -27.42 -9.12 4.22
C TRP A 921 -28.00 -8.70 5.57
N ASP A 922 -28.40 -9.69 6.36
CA ASP A 922 -28.92 -9.52 7.70
C ASP A 922 -27.81 -9.58 8.76
N SER A 923 -27.63 -8.49 9.52
CA SER A 923 -26.66 -8.39 10.62
C SER A 923 -27.28 -8.69 12.00
N SER A 924 -28.46 -9.31 12.05
CA SER A 924 -29.12 -9.73 13.31
C SER A 924 -28.32 -10.75 14.14
N THR A 925 -27.35 -11.46 13.54
CA THR A 925 -26.59 -12.53 14.20
C THR A 925 -25.15 -12.11 14.56
N GLU A 926 -24.62 -12.66 15.67
CA GLU A 926 -23.22 -12.48 16.08
C GLU A 926 -22.20 -12.87 14.99
N GLU A 927 -22.56 -13.80 14.09
CA GLU A 927 -21.67 -14.22 13.00
C GLU A 927 -21.57 -13.11 11.94
N MET A 928 -22.71 -12.56 11.53
CA MET A 928 -22.78 -11.52 10.51
C MET A 928 -22.22 -10.19 11.02
N GLN A 929 -22.40 -9.90 12.31
CA GLN A 929 -21.74 -8.77 12.99
C GLN A 929 -20.20 -8.86 12.97
N LYS A 930 -19.62 -10.06 13.14
CA LYS A 930 -18.17 -10.26 12.99
C LYS A 930 -17.71 -10.01 11.55
N LEU A 931 -18.51 -10.39 10.56
CA LEU A 931 -18.20 -10.15 9.15
C LEU A 931 -18.28 -8.65 8.81
N ASP A 932 -19.29 -7.93 9.29
CA ASP A 932 -19.36 -6.46 9.21
C ASP A 932 -18.09 -5.80 9.77
N ASN A 933 -17.62 -6.26 10.94
CA ASN A 933 -16.44 -5.70 11.62
C ASN A 933 -15.14 -5.97 10.85
N ARG A 934 -15.00 -7.15 10.24
CA ARG A 934 -13.86 -7.47 9.36
C ARG A 934 -13.82 -6.60 8.11
N ILE A 935 -14.98 -6.37 7.46
CA ILE A 935 -15.10 -5.45 6.31
C ILE A 935 -14.66 -4.04 6.75
N PHE A 936 -15.15 -3.59 7.91
CA PHE A 936 -14.79 -2.28 8.44
C PHE A 936 -13.28 -2.14 8.67
N VAL A 937 -12.70 -3.04 9.47
CA VAL A 937 -11.27 -3.03 9.82
C VAL A 937 -10.39 -3.09 8.57
N GLY A 938 -10.68 -3.97 7.60
CA GLY A 938 -9.84 -4.12 6.41
C GLY A 938 -9.91 -2.95 5.44
N ASN A 939 -11.09 -2.34 5.28
CA ASN A 939 -11.24 -1.16 4.43
C ASN A 939 -10.56 0.07 5.06
N GLU A 940 -10.70 0.26 6.38
CA GLU A 940 -10.03 1.33 7.11
C GLU A 940 -8.49 1.16 7.11
N ASP A 941 -7.99 -0.06 7.32
CA ASP A 941 -6.56 -0.39 7.25
C ASP A 941 -5.97 -0.16 5.85
N LEU A 942 -6.69 -0.53 4.78
CA LEU A 942 -6.29 -0.21 3.40
C LEU A 942 -6.23 1.29 3.16
N ILE A 943 -7.27 2.04 3.55
CA ILE A 943 -7.30 3.51 3.38
C ILE A 943 -6.15 4.16 4.14
N PHE A 944 -5.90 3.75 5.39
CA PHE A 944 -4.78 4.24 6.19
C PHE A 944 -3.42 3.96 5.53
N LYS A 945 -3.18 2.72 5.08
CA LYS A 945 -1.95 2.33 4.38
C LYS A 945 -1.73 3.12 3.09
N MET A 946 -2.79 3.44 2.34
CA MET A 946 -2.69 4.30 1.16
C MET A 946 -2.42 5.77 1.50
N GLN A 947 -3.02 6.31 2.57
CA GLN A 947 -2.85 7.70 3.00
C GLN A 947 -1.45 7.97 3.59
N GLU A 948 -0.94 7.04 4.37
CA GLU A 948 0.41 7.09 4.96
C GLU A 948 1.51 6.68 3.99
N GLY A 949 1.13 6.10 2.86
CA GLY A 949 2.00 5.45 1.88
C GLY A 949 2.43 4.06 2.34
N TYR A 950 2.55 3.13 1.40
CA TYR A 950 2.93 1.74 1.67
C TYR A 950 4.05 1.27 0.75
N HIS A 951 5.09 0.67 1.30
CA HIS A 951 6.08 -0.06 0.51
C HIS A 951 5.53 -1.46 0.23
N GLY A 952 4.92 -1.64 -0.94
CA GLY A 952 4.37 -2.93 -1.38
C GLY A 952 5.38 -3.74 -2.18
N PHE A 953 5.25 -5.06 -2.16
CA PHE A 953 6.10 -6.00 -2.90
C PHE A 953 5.25 -7.05 -3.62
N SER A 954 5.58 -7.33 -4.89
CA SER A 954 5.02 -8.45 -5.65
C SER A 954 5.89 -8.83 -6.84
N SER A 955 5.84 -10.09 -7.24
CA SER A 955 6.47 -10.60 -8.47
C SER A 955 7.96 -10.29 -8.55
N GLY A 956 8.62 -10.23 -7.39
CA GLY A 956 10.05 -9.92 -7.25
C GLY A 956 10.40 -8.43 -7.26
N ASN A 957 9.42 -7.51 -7.20
CA ASN A 957 9.67 -6.07 -7.24
C ASN A 957 8.94 -5.34 -6.09
N GLY A 958 9.68 -4.51 -5.37
CA GLY A 958 9.14 -3.54 -4.40
C GLY A 958 8.78 -2.22 -5.07
N SER A 959 7.79 -1.51 -4.53
CA SER A 959 7.40 -0.16 -4.98
C SER A 959 6.56 0.58 -3.94
N ASN A 960 6.71 1.89 -3.88
CA ASN A 960 5.89 2.75 -3.02
C ASN A 960 4.51 2.99 -3.66
N GLU A 961 3.45 2.80 -2.87
CA GLU A 961 2.05 2.96 -3.25
C GLU A 961 1.41 4.03 -2.36
N TYR A 962 0.63 4.93 -2.96
CA TYR A 962 -0.01 6.06 -2.26
C TYR A 962 -1.44 6.28 -2.78
N GLU A 963 -2.30 6.85 -1.95
CA GLU A 963 -3.72 7.09 -2.25
C GLU A 963 -3.97 7.83 -3.58
N TYR A 964 -3.15 8.84 -3.90
CA TYR A 964 -3.26 9.59 -5.15
C TYR A 964 -3.09 8.73 -6.42
N GLY A 965 -2.42 7.58 -6.33
CA GLY A 965 -2.26 6.65 -7.45
C GLY A 965 -3.58 6.03 -7.94
N TYR A 966 -4.59 5.96 -7.07
CA TYR A 966 -5.88 5.30 -7.33
C TYR A 966 -6.99 6.26 -7.78
N LEU A 967 -6.73 7.59 -7.80
CA LEU A 967 -7.71 8.60 -8.23
C LEU A 967 -8.13 8.42 -9.70
N SER A 968 -7.22 7.94 -10.54
CA SER A 968 -7.52 7.63 -11.96
C SER A 968 -8.51 6.49 -12.15
N ARG A 969 -8.67 5.61 -11.15
CA ARG A 969 -9.59 4.45 -11.12
C ARG A 969 -10.91 4.73 -10.39
N GLY A 970 -10.99 5.87 -9.70
CA GLY A 970 -12.21 6.33 -9.02
C GLY A 970 -12.20 6.23 -7.49
N HIS A 971 -11.03 6.02 -6.85
CA HIS A 971 -10.92 5.89 -5.39
C HIS A 971 -11.67 6.97 -4.59
N LYS A 972 -11.68 8.22 -5.07
CA LYS A 972 -12.39 9.34 -4.43
C LYS A 972 -13.88 9.02 -4.18
N PHE A 973 -14.58 8.44 -5.17
CA PHE A 973 -15.99 8.07 -5.08
C PHE A 973 -16.22 6.87 -4.15
N VAL A 974 -15.36 5.85 -4.26
CA VAL A 974 -15.42 4.65 -3.40
C VAL A 974 -15.17 5.02 -1.94
N LYS A 975 -14.22 5.94 -1.69
CA LYS A 975 -13.91 6.48 -0.34
C LYS A 975 -15.08 7.28 0.24
N ASP A 976 -15.75 8.12 -0.55
CA ASP A 976 -16.92 8.87 -0.07
C ASP A 976 -18.12 7.97 0.23
N MET A 977 -18.38 6.96 -0.63
CA MET A 977 -19.31 5.87 -0.34
C MET A 977 -18.93 5.10 0.93
N TRP A 978 -17.65 4.86 1.17
CA TRP A 978 -17.22 4.15 2.37
C TRP A 978 -17.38 5.01 3.63
N ARG A 979 -16.84 6.24 3.64
CA ARG A 979 -16.85 7.14 4.80
C ARG A 979 -18.24 7.65 5.15
N ASN A 980 -19.00 8.14 4.16
CA ASN A 980 -20.25 8.84 4.40
C ASN A 980 -21.50 7.97 4.25
N PHE A 981 -21.47 6.91 3.44
CA PHE A 981 -22.58 5.96 3.34
C PHE A 981 -22.39 4.72 4.24
N HIS A 982 -21.28 3.99 4.10
CA HIS A 982 -21.04 2.76 4.89
C HIS A 982 -20.60 2.99 6.35
N CYS A 983 -20.07 4.16 6.69
CA CYS A 983 -19.64 4.49 8.04
C CYS A 983 -20.44 5.65 8.69
N MET A 984 -21.26 6.36 7.91
CA MET A 984 -22.02 7.57 8.31
C MET A 984 -21.20 8.55 9.17
N LEU A 985 -20.04 8.96 8.66
CA LEU A 985 -19.17 9.91 9.35
C LEU A 985 -19.56 11.38 9.13
N ASP A 986 -20.37 11.67 8.11
CA ASP A 986 -20.78 13.03 7.70
C ASP A 986 -19.58 13.99 7.57
N GLU A 987 -18.53 13.52 6.90
CA GLU A 987 -17.24 14.21 6.75
C GLU A 987 -16.99 14.70 5.32
N GLU A 988 -16.27 15.82 5.19
CA GLU A 988 -15.78 16.30 3.90
C GLU A 988 -14.61 15.42 3.43
N VAL A 989 -14.87 14.52 2.48
CA VAL A 989 -13.90 13.49 2.08
C VAL A 989 -12.82 14.07 1.19
N THR A 990 -11.60 14.08 1.73
CA THR A 990 -10.38 14.52 1.04
C THR A 990 -9.48 13.34 0.70
N THR A 991 -8.59 13.52 -0.28
CA THR A 991 -7.55 12.55 -0.66
C THR A 991 -6.19 13.22 -0.59
N THR A 992 -5.14 12.47 -0.24
CA THR A 992 -3.78 13.02 -0.29
C THR A 992 -3.44 13.45 -1.71
N THR A 993 -2.83 14.62 -1.85
CA THR A 993 -2.31 15.12 -3.14
C THR A 993 -0.93 14.52 -3.39
N ASP A 994 -0.62 14.10 -4.62
CA ASP A 994 0.76 13.80 -5.01
C ASP A 994 1.63 15.05 -4.75
N PRO A 995 2.71 14.97 -3.94
CA PRO A 995 3.57 16.12 -3.69
C PRO A 995 4.31 16.63 -4.94
N ASN A 996 4.31 15.85 -6.03
CA ASN A 996 4.82 16.23 -7.35
C ASN A 996 3.71 16.71 -8.30
N TYR A 997 2.44 16.67 -7.87
CA TYR A 997 1.33 17.24 -8.62
C TYR A 997 1.55 18.74 -8.77
N VAL A 998 1.50 19.20 -10.01
CA VAL A 998 1.46 20.61 -10.34
C VAL A 998 0.02 20.91 -10.70
N GLU A 999 -0.63 21.76 -9.90
CA GLU A 999 -1.95 22.30 -10.23
C GLU A 999 -1.88 22.95 -11.61
N LEU A 1000 -2.59 22.35 -12.58
CA LEU A 1000 -2.65 22.86 -13.94
C LEU A 1000 -3.39 24.20 -13.92
N VAL A 1001 -2.87 25.17 -14.66
CA VAL A 1001 -3.50 26.47 -14.85
C VAL A 1001 -4.20 26.37 -16.19
N GLU A 1002 -5.51 26.62 -16.22
CA GLU A 1002 -6.31 26.60 -17.45
C GLU A 1002 -5.59 27.39 -18.56
N MET A 1003 -5.10 26.67 -19.57
CA MET A 1003 -4.35 27.27 -20.67
C MET A 1003 -5.36 27.87 -21.67
N PRO A 1004 -5.22 29.13 -22.08
CA PRO A 1004 -6.15 29.73 -23.02
C PRO A 1004 -6.09 29.00 -24.38
N GLU A 1005 -7.24 28.76 -24.99
CA GLU A 1005 -7.31 28.18 -26.34
C GLU A 1005 -6.46 29.00 -27.32
N ALA A 1006 -5.58 28.31 -28.06
CA ALA A 1006 -4.78 28.90 -29.12
C ALA A 1006 -5.39 28.60 -30.49
N GLU A 1007 -5.48 29.61 -31.35
CA GLU A 1007 -5.75 29.42 -32.77
C GLU A 1007 -4.51 28.79 -33.46
N PRO A 1008 -4.66 27.97 -34.52
CA PRO A 1008 -3.53 27.42 -35.25
C PRO A 1008 -2.61 28.52 -35.83
N MET A 1009 -1.34 28.54 -35.43
CA MET A 1009 -0.37 29.53 -35.92
C MET A 1009 -0.26 29.47 -37.46
N ASP A 1010 -0.40 30.63 -38.10
CA ASP A 1010 -0.48 30.81 -39.56
C ASP A 1010 -1.59 29.97 -40.27
N GLY A 1011 -2.56 29.44 -39.51
CA GLY A 1011 -3.63 28.58 -40.03
C GLY A 1011 -3.17 27.15 -40.37
N ILE A 1012 -2.02 26.72 -39.85
CA ILE A 1012 -1.45 25.38 -40.09
C ILE A 1012 -2.01 24.40 -39.05
N THR A 1013 -2.91 23.51 -39.49
CA THR A 1013 -3.56 22.48 -38.64
C THR A 1013 -2.99 21.07 -38.82
N SER A 1014 -2.00 20.89 -39.71
CA SER A 1014 -1.36 19.60 -39.98
C SER A 1014 0.09 19.80 -40.41
N ALA A 1015 0.93 18.76 -40.24
CA ALA A 1015 2.34 18.79 -40.60
C ALA A 1015 2.61 19.32 -42.03
N PRO A 1016 3.32 20.45 -42.20
CA PRO A 1016 3.64 21.01 -43.51
C PRO A 1016 4.72 20.19 -44.26
N GLU A 1017 4.90 20.46 -45.56
CA GLU A 1017 5.93 19.80 -46.37
C GLU A 1017 7.33 20.05 -45.80
N GLY A 1018 8.02 18.98 -45.38
CA GLY A 1018 9.34 19.03 -44.73
C GLY A 1018 9.31 18.96 -43.20
N ALA A 1019 8.13 18.96 -42.57
CA ALA A 1019 7.98 18.61 -41.16
C ALA A 1019 7.98 17.09 -40.95
N PHE A 1020 8.20 16.68 -39.70
CA PHE A 1020 8.26 15.29 -39.25
C PHE A 1020 7.01 14.98 -38.40
N PRO A 1021 5.92 14.44 -38.97
CA PRO A 1021 4.72 14.08 -38.22
C PRO A 1021 4.99 12.96 -37.21
N ALA A 1022 4.24 12.99 -36.10
CA ALA A 1022 4.16 11.88 -35.16
C ALA A 1022 3.44 10.67 -35.80
N VAL A 1023 3.87 9.48 -35.40
CA VAL A 1023 3.29 8.20 -35.86
C VAL A 1023 2.79 7.40 -34.66
N LEU A 1024 1.64 6.73 -34.82
CA LEU A 1024 1.02 5.97 -33.75
C LEU A 1024 1.93 4.82 -33.33
N LEU A 1025 2.29 4.78 -32.04
CA LEU A 1025 3.07 3.70 -31.48
C LEU A 1025 2.29 2.37 -31.59
N SER A 1026 2.95 1.30 -32.02
CA SER A 1026 2.30 0.01 -32.21
C SER A 1026 1.81 -0.58 -30.88
N SER A 1027 0.85 -1.51 -30.93
CA SER A 1027 0.27 -2.14 -29.73
C SER A 1027 1.28 -2.95 -28.90
N ASN A 1028 2.42 -3.34 -29.48
CA ASN A 1028 3.54 -3.98 -28.79
C ASN A 1028 4.67 -3.00 -28.40
N SER A 1029 4.41 -1.69 -28.43
CA SER A 1029 5.37 -0.61 -28.13
C SER A 1029 6.61 -0.57 -29.05
N THR A 1030 6.51 -1.07 -30.28
CA THR A 1030 7.55 -0.95 -31.31
C THR A 1030 7.40 0.39 -32.04
N PHE A 1031 8.52 0.97 -32.48
CA PHE A 1031 8.49 2.16 -33.34
C PHE A 1031 8.23 1.76 -34.79
N GLU A 1032 7.16 2.30 -35.38
CA GLU A 1032 6.85 2.08 -36.80
C GLU A 1032 7.89 2.72 -37.73
N ASP A 1033 8.02 2.16 -38.93
CA ASP A 1033 9.11 2.46 -39.87
C ASP A 1033 9.11 3.94 -40.32
N GLU A 1034 7.93 4.57 -40.35
CA GLU A 1034 7.68 5.98 -40.65
C GLU A 1034 7.95 6.94 -39.49
N ALA A 1035 8.06 6.45 -38.24
CA ALA A 1035 8.30 7.30 -37.06
C ALA A 1035 9.74 7.88 -37.03
N TYR A 1036 10.66 7.26 -37.78
CA TYR A 1036 12.09 7.54 -37.77
C TYR A 1036 12.50 8.62 -38.77
N TYR A 1037 13.19 9.64 -38.28
CA TYR A 1037 13.79 10.70 -39.08
C TYR A 1037 15.30 10.77 -38.80
N SER A 1038 16.11 10.65 -39.84
CA SER A 1038 17.57 10.68 -39.69
C SER A 1038 18.08 12.11 -39.51
N ILE A 1039 18.99 12.26 -38.55
CA ILE A 1039 19.77 13.45 -38.24
C ILE A 1039 20.79 13.74 -39.36
N GLY A 1040 21.14 12.74 -40.16
CA GLY A 1040 22.01 12.85 -41.34
C GLY A 1040 23.50 12.59 -41.10
N GLU A 1041 23.92 12.45 -39.84
CA GLU A 1041 25.27 12.06 -39.43
C GLU A 1041 25.28 11.32 -38.08
N GLU A 1042 26.34 10.54 -37.81
CA GLU A 1042 26.53 9.80 -36.55
C GLU A 1042 27.18 10.70 -35.49
N LEU A 1043 26.43 11.09 -34.46
CA LEU A 1043 26.91 11.99 -33.40
C LEU A 1043 27.26 11.24 -32.11
N LYS A 1044 28.51 11.36 -31.64
CA LYS A 1044 28.94 10.84 -30.32
C LYS A 1044 28.74 11.87 -29.20
N SER A 1045 28.78 13.14 -29.57
CA SER A 1045 28.27 14.28 -28.81
C SER A 1045 27.94 15.39 -29.80
N GLY A 1046 26.99 16.25 -29.46
CA GLY A 1046 26.49 17.30 -30.36
C GLY A 1046 25.24 17.96 -29.81
N SER A 1047 24.70 18.89 -30.59
CA SER A 1047 23.45 19.59 -30.26
C SER A 1047 22.44 19.43 -31.40
N VAL A 1048 21.18 19.21 -31.05
CA VAL A 1048 20.06 19.24 -32.01
C VAL A 1048 19.00 20.21 -31.53
N GLU A 1049 18.47 21.02 -32.44
CA GLU A 1049 17.41 21.99 -32.14
C GLU A 1049 16.24 21.84 -33.12
N PHE A 1050 15.01 22.02 -32.64
CA PHE A 1050 13.79 21.87 -33.43
C PHE A 1050 12.59 22.49 -32.72
N ASP A 1051 11.51 22.72 -33.45
CA ASP A 1051 10.24 23.18 -32.89
C ASP A 1051 9.23 22.02 -32.87
N ILE A 1052 8.64 21.75 -31.70
CA ILE A 1052 7.50 20.83 -31.55
C ILE A 1052 6.22 21.63 -31.72
N VAL A 1053 5.29 21.12 -32.54
CA VAL A 1053 3.94 21.67 -32.72
C VAL A 1053 2.90 20.65 -32.28
N LEU A 1054 2.04 21.06 -31.36
CA LEU A 1054 0.85 20.33 -30.96
C LEU A 1054 -0.32 20.91 -31.75
N GLY A 1055 -1.03 20.09 -32.51
CA GLY A 1055 -2.18 20.50 -33.32
C GLY A 1055 -3.51 20.45 -32.56
N GLU A 1056 -4.61 20.32 -33.30
CA GLU A 1056 -5.93 20.02 -32.74
C GLU A 1056 -5.98 18.57 -32.22
N GLY A 1057 -6.91 18.29 -31.30
CA GLY A 1057 -7.12 16.95 -30.72
C GLY A 1057 -6.22 16.60 -29.55
N VAL A 1058 -5.17 17.39 -29.28
CA VAL A 1058 -4.27 17.20 -28.13
C VAL A 1058 -4.97 17.64 -26.84
N VAL A 1059 -5.21 16.69 -25.93
CA VAL A 1059 -5.75 16.92 -24.58
C VAL A 1059 -4.74 16.52 -23.49
N PRO A 1060 -4.85 17.06 -22.26
CA PRO A 1060 -3.84 16.91 -21.21
C PRO A 1060 -3.48 15.46 -20.84
N GLU A 1061 -4.40 14.50 -20.96
CA GLU A 1061 -4.27 13.15 -20.39
C GLU A 1061 -3.42 12.19 -21.24
N PHE A 1062 -3.17 12.49 -22.51
CA PHE A 1062 -2.48 11.57 -23.43
C PHE A 1062 -0.95 11.63 -23.36
N TYR A 1063 -0.29 10.69 -24.05
CA TYR A 1063 1.17 10.58 -24.11
C TYR A 1063 1.65 10.82 -25.55
N ASP A 1064 2.20 12.00 -25.81
CA ASP A 1064 2.93 12.29 -27.05
C ASP A 1064 4.42 12.41 -26.72
N SER A 1065 5.31 12.02 -27.63
CA SER A 1065 6.74 11.94 -27.30
C SER A 1065 7.71 12.07 -28.47
N VAL A 1066 8.88 12.61 -28.12
CA VAL A 1066 10.04 12.75 -29.01
C VAL A 1066 11.22 12.01 -28.39
N VAL A 1067 11.84 11.12 -29.18
CA VAL A 1067 12.82 10.12 -28.73
C VAL A 1067 14.08 10.19 -29.58
N MET A 1068 15.26 10.10 -28.98
CA MET A 1068 16.55 9.99 -29.70
C MET A 1068 17.12 8.58 -29.61
N LEU A 1069 17.63 8.06 -30.74
CA LEU A 1069 18.06 6.67 -30.92
C LEU A 1069 19.40 6.57 -31.69
N GLU A 1070 20.10 5.45 -31.54
CA GLU A 1070 21.37 5.18 -32.24
C GLU A 1070 21.18 5.09 -33.75
N GLN A 1071 20.30 4.19 -34.19
CA GLN A 1071 20.03 3.87 -35.58
C GLN A 1071 18.64 3.24 -35.72
N LYS A 1072 18.01 3.42 -36.89
CA LYS A 1072 16.75 2.74 -37.22
C LYS A 1072 16.95 1.22 -37.32
N THR A 1073 16.31 0.45 -36.43
CA THR A 1073 16.20 -1.01 -36.56
C THR A 1073 14.77 -1.48 -36.26
N PRO A 1074 14.26 -2.56 -36.90
CA PRO A 1074 12.85 -2.94 -36.82
C PRO A 1074 12.39 -3.45 -35.44
N ASP A 1075 13.33 -3.80 -34.57
CA ASP A 1075 13.07 -4.49 -33.31
C ASP A 1075 13.12 -3.53 -32.09
N LEU A 1076 13.39 -2.23 -32.31
CA LEU A 1076 13.47 -1.25 -31.22
C LEU A 1076 12.09 -0.91 -30.66
N THR A 1077 12.00 -0.96 -29.34
CA THR A 1077 10.80 -0.64 -28.59
C THR A 1077 10.93 0.70 -27.88
N TRP A 1078 9.80 1.22 -27.41
CA TRP A 1078 9.73 2.30 -26.43
C TRP A 1078 10.64 2.09 -25.21
N GLY A 1079 10.96 0.84 -24.85
CA GLY A 1079 11.89 0.49 -23.77
C GLY A 1079 13.34 0.91 -24.04
N ASP A 1080 13.76 0.84 -25.31
CA ASP A 1080 15.14 1.00 -25.76
C ASP A 1080 15.61 2.47 -25.87
N ALA A 1081 14.66 3.40 -25.84
CA ALA A 1081 14.82 4.84 -25.96
C ALA A 1081 15.79 5.46 -24.92
N ASN A 1082 16.81 6.19 -25.37
CA ASN A 1082 17.85 6.75 -24.48
C ASN A 1082 17.50 8.12 -23.88
N MET A 1083 17.03 9.05 -24.71
CA MET A 1083 16.64 10.40 -24.34
C MET A 1083 15.19 10.62 -24.77
N LEU A 1084 14.34 11.16 -23.89
CA LEU A 1084 12.91 11.31 -24.15
C LEU A 1084 12.36 12.63 -23.60
N ILE A 1085 11.56 13.30 -24.43
CA ILE A 1085 10.62 14.35 -24.03
C ILE A 1085 9.22 13.77 -24.17
N GLN A 1086 8.41 13.88 -23.11
CA GLN A 1086 7.06 13.33 -23.04
C GLN A 1086 6.06 14.41 -22.64
N PHE A 1087 4.98 14.54 -23.40
CA PHE A 1087 3.82 15.37 -23.08
C PHE A 1087 2.80 14.45 -22.40
N THR A 1088 2.46 14.71 -21.13
CA THR A 1088 1.42 13.95 -20.41
C THR A 1088 0.96 14.65 -19.14
N GLN A 1089 -0.29 14.42 -18.74
CA GLN A 1089 -0.95 15.04 -17.57
C GLN A 1089 -0.82 16.57 -17.62
N GLY A 1090 -1.09 17.14 -18.80
CA GLY A 1090 -1.01 18.59 -19.08
C GLY A 1090 0.39 19.20 -18.98
N THR A 1091 1.45 18.41 -18.75
CA THR A 1091 2.81 18.90 -18.57
C THR A 1091 3.84 18.24 -19.48
N ILE A 1092 4.90 18.98 -19.80
CA ILE A 1092 6.07 18.46 -20.53
C ILE A 1092 7.06 17.89 -19.51
N LYS A 1093 7.52 16.67 -19.73
CA LYS A 1093 8.42 15.92 -18.85
C LYS A 1093 9.65 15.45 -19.63
N VAL A 1094 10.81 15.42 -18.96
CA VAL A 1094 12.09 14.97 -19.56
C VAL A 1094 12.66 13.82 -18.74
N ARG A 1095 13.16 12.77 -19.42
CA ARG A 1095 13.63 11.54 -18.77
C ARG A 1095 14.98 11.74 -18.08
N ASN A 1096 15.11 11.37 -16.80
CA ASN A 1096 16.38 11.31 -16.08
C ASN A 1096 16.59 9.89 -15.54
N GLY A 1097 17.38 9.07 -16.23
CA GLY A 1097 17.62 7.69 -15.81
C GLY A 1097 16.34 6.85 -15.69
N ALA A 1098 15.99 6.47 -14.46
CA ALA A 1098 14.80 5.65 -14.17
C ALA A 1098 13.48 6.45 -14.13
N GLU A 1099 13.54 7.79 -14.10
CA GLU A 1099 12.39 8.64 -13.78
C GLU A 1099 12.09 9.68 -14.87
N TYR A 1100 10.92 10.30 -14.81
CA TYR A 1100 10.57 11.49 -15.58
C TYR A 1100 10.52 12.70 -14.66
N VAL A 1101 11.27 13.75 -14.97
CA VAL A 1101 11.19 15.01 -14.23
C VAL A 1101 10.21 15.94 -14.93
N ASN A 1102 9.24 16.46 -14.18
CA ASN A 1102 8.27 17.43 -14.66
C ASN A 1102 8.95 18.81 -14.84
N THR A 1103 8.88 19.38 -16.05
CA THR A 1103 9.46 20.70 -16.34
C THR A 1103 8.60 21.86 -15.83
N LYS A 1104 7.36 21.58 -15.41
CA LYS A 1104 6.29 22.54 -15.09
C LYS A 1104 5.80 23.38 -16.28
N LEU A 1105 6.36 23.21 -17.48
CA LEU A 1105 5.76 23.72 -18.71
C LEU A 1105 4.47 22.93 -18.96
N GLN A 1106 3.37 23.66 -19.13
CA GLN A 1106 2.08 23.08 -19.48
C GLN A 1106 1.88 23.11 -21.00
N PHE A 1107 0.98 22.27 -21.51
CA PHE A 1107 0.64 22.22 -22.92
C PHE A 1107 -0.87 22.12 -23.20
N ALA A 1108 -1.25 22.60 -24.38
CA ALA A 1108 -2.62 22.55 -24.92
C ALA A 1108 -2.58 22.46 -26.46
N SER A 1109 -3.73 22.19 -27.08
CA SER A 1109 -3.89 22.19 -28.53
C SER A 1109 -3.42 23.51 -29.18
N ASN A 1110 -2.79 23.41 -30.36
CA ASN A 1110 -2.21 24.51 -31.15
C ASN A 1110 -0.97 25.24 -30.55
N TYR A 1111 -0.40 24.77 -29.44
CA TYR A 1111 0.81 25.36 -28.84
C TYR A 1111 2.10 24.90 -29.57
N ARG A 1112 3.17 25.72 -29.48
CA ARG A 1112 4.49 25.40 -30.05
C ARG A 1112 5.64 25.63 -29.08
N TYR A 1113 6.62 24.74 -29.11
CA TYR A 1113 7.78 24.74 -28.21
C TYR A 1113 9.08 24.61 -28.99
N HIS A 1114 9.99 25.56 -28.83
CA HIS A 1114 11.37 25.41 -29.29
C HIS A 1114 12.15 24.52 -28.32
N VAL A 1115 12.85 23.53 -28.85
CA VAL A 1115 13.61 22.53 -28.10
C VAL A 1115 15.06 22.53 -28.56
N THR A 1116 15.99 22.44 -27.61
CA THR A 1116 17.41 22.16 -27.84
C THR A 1116 17.83 20.98 -26.98
N ILE A 1117 18.52 20.00 -27.54
CA ILE A 1117 19.09 18.85 -26.82
C ILE A 1117 20.60 18.78 -27.09
N ASP A 1118 21.40 19.06 -26.06
CA ASP A 1118 22.85 18.89 -26.04
C ASP A 1118 23.19 17.55 -25.38
N PHE A 1119 23.93 16.65 -26.03
CA PHE A 1119 24.17 15.29 -25.50
C PHE A 1119 25.62 14.82 -25.63
N ASP A 1120 26.00 13.90 -24.74
CA ASP A 1120 27.28 13.17 -24.75
C ASP A 1120 27.02 11.69 -24.47
N VAL A 1121 27.24 10.86 -25.49
CA VAL A 1121 27.00 9.41 -25.45
C VAL A 1121 28.00 8.69 -24.54
N ALA A 1122 29.24 9.18 -24.44
CA ALA A 1122 30.27 8.58 -23.60
C ALA A 1122 30.02 8.88 -22.11
N ALA A 1123 29.51 10.07 -21.79
CA ALA A 1123 29.02 10.43 -20.46
C ALA A 1123 27.66 9.80 -20.14
N LYS A 1124 26.89 9.40 -21.17
CA LYS A 1124 25.48 9.00 -21.09
C LYS A 1124 24.60 10.08 -20.47
N THR A 1125 24.86 11.35 -20.81
CA THR A 1125 24.07 12.48 -20.32
C THR A 1125 23.60 13.40 -21.44
N TYR A 1126 22.54 14.14 -21.16
CA TYR A 1126 22.00 15.15 -22.04
C TYR A 1126 21.41 16.33 -21.26
N THR A 1127 21.34 17.48 -21.91
CA THR A 1127 20.70 18.70 -21.42
C THR A 1127 19.60 19.07 -22.40
N THR A 1128 18.36 19.18 -21.92
CA THR A 1128 17.22 19.59 -22.75
C THR A 1128 16.75 20.98 -22.32
N SER A 1129 16.71 21.92 -23.24
CA SER A 1129 16.09 23.24 -23.05
C SER A 1129 14.79 23.32 -23.85
N ILE A 1130 13.71 23.76 -23.22
CA ILE A 1130 12.37 23.86 -23.83
C ILE A 1130 11.84 25.27 -23.58
N THR A 1131 11.37 25.95 -24.64
CA THR A 1131 10.81 27.30 -24.56
C THR A 1131 9.47 27.34 -25.30
N GLN A 1132 8.39 27.74 -24.65
CA GLN A 1132 7.13 28.00 -25.37
C GLN A 1132 7.32 29.21 -26.29
N ILE A 1133 7.04 29.05 -27.58
CA ILE A 1133 7.20 30.12 -28.60
C ILE A 1133 5.87 30.62 -29.17
N TYR A 1134 4.78 29.87 -28.96
CA TYR A 1134 3.42 30.22 -29.39
C TYR A 1134 2.39 29.62 -28.42
N PRO A 1135 1.26 30.29 -28.10
CA PRO A 1135 0.76 31.58 -28.62
C PRO A 1135 1.48 32.82 -28.08
N THR A 1136 2.18 32.67 -26.95
CA THR A 1136 3.04 33.69 -26.35
C THR A 1136 4.41 33.11 -26.02
N GLU A 1137 5.47 33.89 -26.19
CA GLU A 1137 6.82 33.53 -25.77
C GLU A 1137 6.88 33.37 -24.24
N GLY A 1138 7.31 32.20 -23.78
CA GLY A 1138 7.45 31.85 -22.37
C GLY A 1138 8.90 31.84 -21.88
N GLU A 1139 9.12 31.44 -20.63
CA GLU A 1139 10.48 31.22 -20.11
C GLU A 1139 11.07 29.89 -20.64
N THR A 1140 12.37 29.86 -20.87
CA THR A 1140 13.11 28.63 -21.17
C THR A 1140 13.31 27.81 -19.90
N VAL A 1141 12.84 26.56 -19.91
CA VAL A 1141 13.13 25.58 -18.86
C VAL A 1141 14.22 24.61 -19.34
N THR A 1142 15.28 24.44 -18.54
CA THR A 1142 16.42 23.60 -18.88
C THR A 1142 16.62 22.44 -17.89
N ALA A 1143 16.37 21.22 -18.36
CA ALA A 1143 16.72 19.96 -17.73
C ALA A 1143 18.23 19.69 -17.94
N THR A 1144 19.07 20.08 -16.98
CA THR A 1144 20.54 20.05 -17.13
C THR A 1144 21.15 18.70 -16.73
N ASN A 1145 22.01 18.14 -17.59
CA ASN A 1145 22.84 16.96 -17.33
C ASN A 1145 22.06 15.76 -16.78
N TYR A 1146 20.92 15.44 -17.40
CA TYR A 1146 20.13 14.26 -17.10
C TYR A 1146 20.81 13.01 -17.65
N ALA A 1147 20.71 11.90 -16.93
CA ALA A 1147 21.22 10.61 -17.39
C ALA A 1147 20.31 10.02 -18.47
N PHE A 1148 20.92 9.34 -19.45
CA PHE A 1148 20.18 8.46 -20.38
C PHE A 1148 19.36 7.44 -19.58
N ARG A 1149 18.24 7.02 -20.17
CA ARG A 1149 17.28 6.10 -19.54
C ARG A 1149 17.95 4.84 -18.97
N SER A 1150 17.61 4.51 -17.73
CA SER A 1150 18.05 3.28 -17.08
C SER A 1150 17.45 2.06 -17.78
N GLY A 1151 18.28 1.08 -18.12
CA GLY A 1151 17.87 -0.14 -18.82
C GLY A 1151 17.65 0.01 -20.34
N ALA A 1152 17.85 1.20 -20.91
CA ALA A 1152 17.77 1.42 -22.36
C ALA A 1152 18.92 0.74 -23.13
N HIS A 1153 18.77 0.67 -24.45
CA HIS A 1153 19.79 0.12 -25.35
C HIS A 1153 21.12 0.88 -25.18
N ALA A 1154 22.24 0.16 -25.24
CA ALA A 1154 23.55 0.79 -25.15
C ALA A 1154 23.96 1.31 -26.53
N ILE A 1155 24.12 2.62 -26.66
CA ILE A 1155 24.41 3.30 -27.93
C ILE A 1155 25.86 3.80 -28.00
N ASP A 1156 26.47 3.74 -29.17
CA ASP A 1156 27.81 4.26 -29.49
C ASP A 1156 27.77 5.64 -30.16
N PHE A 1157 26.61 6.06 -30.67
CA PHE A 1157 26.30 7.35 -31.29
C PHE A 1157 24.77 7.59 -31.31
N VAL A 1158 24.33 8.73 -31.84
CA VAL A 1158 22.93 9.06 -32.16
C VAL A 1158 22.86 9.46 -33.64
N ASP A 1159 21.96 8.86 -34.43
CA ASP A 1159 21.75 9.20 -35.85
C ASP A 1159 20.29 9.53 -36.22
N SER A 1160 19.34 9.29 -35.30
CA SER A 1160 17.90 9.34 -35.58
C SER A 1160 17.08 9.91 -34.42
N ILE A 1161 16.03 10.62 -34.78
CA ILE A 1161 14.92 11.01 -33.91
C ILE A 1161 13.67 10.21 -34.30
N ALA A 1162 12.92 9.72 -33.30
CA ALA A 1162 11.62 9.10 -33.48
C ALA A 1162 10.53 9.96 -32.84
N ILE A 1163 9.42 10.16 -33.53
CA ILE A 1163 8.32 11.02 -33.09
C ILE A 1163 7.04 10.19 -33.07
N VAL A 1164 6.43 10.06 -31.89
CA VAL A 1164 5.31 9.15 -31.67
C VAL A 1164 4.18 9.77 -30.86
N ASN A 1165 2.96 9.33 -31.15
CA ASN A 1165 1.76 9.57 -30.35
C ASN A 1165 1.18 8.24 -29.85
N SER A 1166 0.38 8.31 -28.79
CA SER A 1166 -0.35 7.16 -28.21
C SER A 1166 -1.84 7.14 -28.57
N ASN A 1167 -2.34 8.20 -29.20
CA ASN A 1167 -3.72 8.33 -29.67
C ASN A 1167 -3.74 8.71 -31.16
N GLN A 1168 -4.54 8.00 -31.95
CA GLN A 1168 -4.75 8.26 -33.38
C GLN A 1168 -5.35 9.66 -33.67
N ASP A 1169 -6.06 10.25 -32.71
CA ASP A 1169 -6.79 11.51 -32.85
C ASP A 1169 -5.94 12.73 -32.43
N SER A 1170 -4.79 12.53 -31.79
CA SER A 1170 -3.84 13.59 -31.41
C SER A 1170 -2.92 13.96 -32.57
N ILE A 1171 -2.90 15.24 -32.97
CA ILE A 1171 -1.99 15.74 -34.01
C ILE A 1171 -0.72 16.34 -33.37
N MET A 1172 0.46 15.80 -33.68
CA MET A 1172 1.76 16.39 -33.33
C MET A 1172 2.74 16.28 -34.50
N TRP A 1173 3.64 17.26 -34.64
CA TRP A 1173 4.80 17.17 -35.52
C TRP A 1173 6.00 17.97 -35.01
N VAL A 1174 7.17 17.71 -35.60
CA VAL A 1174 8.38 18.52 -35.43
C VAL A 1174 8.69 19.28 -36.72
N GLU A 1175 9.09 20.54 -36.60
CA GLU A 1175 9.55 21.39 -37.71
C GLU A 1175 10.85 22.12 -37.35
N ASN A 1176 11.44 22.84 -38.31
CA ASN A 1176 12.68 23.63 -38.14
C ASN A 1176 13.90 22.87 -37.58
N PHE A 1177 13.94 21.55 -37.76
CA PHE A 1177 15.00 20.67 -37.26
C PHE A 1177 16.39 21.02 -37.82
N LYS A 1178 17.39 21.09 -36.93
CA LYS A 1178 18.81 21.34 -37.26
C LYS A 1178 19.73 20.55 -36.33
N VAL A 1179 20.99 20.47 -36.77
CA VAL A 1179 22.12 19.80 -36.11
C VAL A 1179 23.26 20.81 -35.99
N ASN A 1180 23.90 20.87 -34.82
CA ASN A 1180 24.86 21.92 -34.43
C ASN A 1180 26.11 21.34 -33.73
#